data_AF-A0A346MY95-F1
#
_entry.id   AF-A0A346MY95-F1
#
_cell.length_a   1.000
_cell.length_b   1.000
_cell.length_c   1.000
_cell.angle_alpha   90.00
_cell.angle_beta   90.00
_cell.angle_gamma   90.00
#
_symmetry.space_group_name_H-M   'P 1'
#
loop_
_entity.id
_entity.type
_entity.pdbx_description
1 polymer ?
#
loop_
_entity_poly.entity_id
_entity_poly.type
_entity_poly.pdbx_seq_one_letter_code
_entity_poly.pdbx_strand_id
1 'polypeptide(L)'
;MTRNPAVTATLLSALLLAGCSRSDAPAAAAPPPPPGSGGEPTLEQRPLLGGPRGGNAWANFCAGKDDEAVLPRDPRERLVPGVNKGRAVAFNAYWRDCGNAVARPKTCGELREQAELGRFVAHGQGEAGTPLSFAGGQENPAGLDSEAYNRLWEVWGLPGRPDNFDELVAQRHGSPIAPYRNPYPLPGEDPNRTDGGSGQLPLAYTQIRKADGSWTGQIGTKVCVACHNGQIDSATGAADLGPQLAGAGSIGDFAVGGYDFSQASSGLSLNSAISLITISTNRGSGAIDFFQLAFVLFSKGDPQLLLNPKILFSQAIGNIKSPPWWNLAYRSQKFHGAILPTDSSRIDLAAYYDVAASLTGRDDQALAWNDAHSGPFQVWAEMQAPPRYPGAIDTPLAEAGAILFHSKNLWGAGLENPAPRPAEGNGSCAGCHGAYSPRFINDPAYLETPELGGLAAYAVPMSVVRTDPVYSDAMQSLRGIDGDFPAATNKQNFLYCGSGNYGETEGKTPILLAPPLWGTWAAAPYLHNGSVPNLWGVLDPSSERPKIWRRVSTPARPDQQGLVVMGYDTNFERAYDTGKLGWKYEALACGDAGTSPYLVCTPGENEGPSTAQHAINLLYGQIGLLWNLPRFEGLRMNRQDIENRKIFNTHLYSQGNQGHDFTAVLTDTERRALIEYLKTL
;
A
#
# COMPACT_ATOMS: atom_id res chain seq x y z
N MET A 1 42.71 -44.31 44.27
CA MET A 1 43.44 -43.70 45.40
C MET A 1 43.74 -42.26 44.98
N THR A 2 42.95 -41.26 45.43
CA THR A 2 43.14 -40.42 46.65
C THR A 2 44.33 -39.43 46.52
N ARG A 3 44.32 -38.15 46.94
CA ARG A 3 43.35 -37.21 47.60
C ARG A 3 43.99 -35.78 47.60
N ASN A 4 43.38 -34.61 47.82
CA ASN A 4 41.98 -34.16 48.04
C ASN A 4 41.80 -32.68 47.46
N PRO A 5 41.14 -31.62 48.04
CA PRO A 5 40.60 -30.47 47.27
C PRO A 5 41.13 -29.07 47.73
N ALA A 6 40.76 -27.87 47.20
CA ALA A 6 39.47 -27.14 47.25
C ALA A 6 38.84 -27.01 48.66
N VAL A 7 38.12 -25.97 49.09
CA VAL A 7 37.59 -24.71 48.49
C VAL A 7 37.31 -23.70 49.64
N THR A 8 37.13 -22.40 49.37
CA THR A 8 36.62 -21.42 50.37
C THR A 8 35.39 -20.68 49.85
N ALA A 9 34.43 -20.35 50.73
CA ALA A 9 33.05 -20.03 50.36
C ALA A 9 32.66 -18.53 50.43
N THR A 10 31.68 -18.20 49.59
CA THR A 10 30.78 -17.02 49.52
C THR A 10 29.95 -16.84 50.82
N LEU A 11 29.23 -15.74 51.13
CA LEU A 11 28.29 -14.89 50.35
C LEU A 11 27.83 -13.63 51.17
N LEU A 12 27.12 -12.67 50.53
CA LEU A 12 26.40 -11.46 51.06
C LEU A 12 27.25 -10.26 51.56
N SER A 13 26.92 -8.98 51.32
CA SER A 13 25.83 -8.33 50.56
C SER A 13 26.20 -6.89 50.17
N ALA A 14 25.80 -6.43 48.97
CA ALA A 14 25.31 -5.07 48.61
C ALA A 14 25.55 -4.78 47.11
N LEU A 15 24.48 -4.51 46.35
CA LEU A 15 24.55 -4.10 44.94
C LEU A 15 23.37 -3.18 44.64
N LEU A 16 23.63 -1.96 44.18
CA LEU A 16 22.67 -1.09 43.48
C LEU A 16 23.41 0.10 42.83
N LEU A 17 22.94 0.48 41.64
CA LEU A 17 23.25 1.72 40.89
C LEU A 17 24.67 1.89 40.32
N ALA A 18 24.83 1.43 39.07
CA ALA A 18 25.69 2.08 38.08
C ALA A 18 24.86 2.32 36.81
N GLY A 19 24.80 3.57 36.33
CA GLY A 19 23.97 3.96 35.18
C GLY A 19 24.64 3.63 33.85
N CYS A 20 23.88 3.06 32.92
CA CYS A 20 24.31 2.90 31.53
C CYS A 20 24.03 4.18 30.74
N SER A 21 25.07 4.81 30.21
CA SER A 21 24.96 5.69 29.04
C SER A 21 25.79 5.10 27.90
N ARG A 22 25.13 4.35 27.01
CA ARG A 22 25.68 4.04 25.68
C ARG A 22 24.97 4.90 24.66
N SER A 23 25.76 5.71 23.97
CA SER A 23 25.35 6.46 22.80
C SER A 23 25.38 5.53 21.58
N ASP A 24 24.22 5.11 21.10
CA ASP A 24 24.10 4.40 19.82
C ASP A 24 24.24 5.39 18.67
N ALA A 25 25.48 5.64 18.26
CA ALA A 25 25.78 6.28 16.97
C ALA A 25 25.58 5.25 15.84
N PRO A 26 25.08 5.67 14.66
CA PRO A 26 24.94 4.76 13.53
C PRO A 26 26.32 4.20 13.14
N ALA A 27 26.36 2.90 12.82
CA ALA A 27 27.59 2.26 12.35
C ALA A 27 28.07 2.96 11.08
N ALA A 28 29.16 3.73 11.20
CA ALA A 28 29.75 4.45 10.09
C ALA A 28 30.16 3.47 8.98
N ALA A 29 29.82 3.82 7.74
CA ALA A 29 30.36 3.10 6.58
C ALA A 29 31.90 3.12 6.65
N ALA A 30 32.54 2.02 6.26
CA ALA A 30 33.99 1.99 6.15
C ALA A 30 34.47 3.13 5.23
N PRO A 31 35.53 3.87 5.60
CA PRO A 31 36.01 4.98 4.78
C PRO A 31 36.39 4.47 3.39
N PRO A 32 36.09 5.22 2.31
CA PRO A 32 36.48 4.81 0.97
C PRO A 32 38.01 4.69 0.90
N PRO A 33 38.55 3.71 0.16
CA PRO A 33 39.99 3.56 0.00
C PRO A 33 40.60 4.82 -0.64
N PRO A 34 41.88 5.13 -0.36
CA PRO A 34 42.53 6.30 -0.92
C PRO A 34 42.50 6.27 -2.46
N PRO A 35 42.25 7.41 -3.13
CA PRO A 35 42.09 7.44 -4.58
C PRO A 35 43.42 7.14 -5.27
N GLY A 36 43.52 6.00 -5.96
CA GLY A 36 44.64 5.73 -6.87
C GLY A 36 45.13 4.28 -7.06
N SER A 37 44.56 3.25 -6.41
CA SER A 37 45.11 1.88 -6.56
C SER A 37 44.12 0.70 -6.50
N GLY A 38 42.83 0.94 -6.75
CA GLY A 38 41.83 -0.12 -6.91
C GLY A 38 41.12 0.01 -8.25
N GLY A 39 41.24 -0.99 -9.12
CA GLY A 39 40.32 -1.12 -10.26
C GLY A 39 38.90 -1.43 -9.77
N GLU A 40 37.90 -1.21 -10.60
CA GLU A 40 36.54 -1.64 -10.26
C GLU A 40 36.49 -3.14 -9.97
N PRO A 41 35.73 -3.59 -8.94
CA PRO A 41 35.63 -5.00 -8.62
C PRO A 41 34.98 -5.78 -9.77
N THR A 42 35.53 -6.96 -10.06
CA THR A 42 34.96 -7.90 -11.05
C THR A 42 33.56 -8.35 -10.62
N LEU A 43 32.78 -8.92 -11.55
CA LEU A 43 31.41 -9.37 -11.25
C LEU A 43 31.37 -10.39 -10.10
N GLU A 44 32.35 -11.29 -10.06
CA GLU A 44 32.50 -12.32 -9.02
C GLU A 44 32.85 -11.71 -7.65
N GLN A 45 33.59 -10.59 -7.65
CA GLN A 45 33.96 -9.85 -6.44
C GLN A 45 32.81 -8.98 -5.90
N ARG A 46 31.80 -8.66 -6.71
CA ARG A 46 30.61 -7.93 -6.25
C ARG A 46 29.73 -8.85 -5.39
N PRO A 47 29.17 -8.35 -4.27
CA PRO A 47 28.39 -9.17 -3.36
C PRO A 47 27.01 -9.50 -3.95
N LEU A 48 26.42 -10.60 -3.47
CA LEU A 48 25.06 -10.99 -3.84
C LEU A 48 24.00 -10.18 -3.09
N LEU A 49 24.30 -9.77 -1.85
CA LEU A 49 23.42 -8.99 -0.98
C LEU A 49 23.98 -7.58 -0.74
N GLY A 50 23.11 -6.64 -0.41
CA GLY A 50 23.46 -5.26 -0.06
C GLY A 50 23.15 -4.24 -1.16
N GLY A 51 23.63 -3.00 -0.96
CA GLY A 51 23.19 -1.82 -1.73
C GLY A 51 22.11 -1.01 -0.98
N PRO A 52 21.58 0.06 -1.59
CA PRO A 52 20.43 0.79 -1.05
C PRO A 52 19.20 -0.12 -0.99
N ARG A 53 18.43 -0.05 0.10
CA ARG A 53 17.16 -0.77 0.27
C ARG A 53 16.01 0.17 -0.04
N GLY A 54 15.62 0.23 -1.31
CA GLY A 54 14.62 1.18 -1.79
C GLY A 54 15.02 2.66 -1.58
N GLY A 55 14.00 3.52 -1.53
CA GLY A 55 14.13 4.99 -1.61
C GLY A 55 14.57 5.45 -3.00
N ASN A 56 14.16 6.65 -3.45
CA ASN A 56 14.59 7.11 -4.79
C ASN A 56 16.12 7.33 -4.87
N ALA A 57 16.64 7.26 -6.11
CA ALA A 57 18.05 7.53 -6.40
C ALA A 57 18.49 8.93 -5.93
N TRP A 58 17.55 9.88 -5.89
CA TRP A 58 17.78 11.27 -5.46
C TRP A 58 18.00 11.42 -3.96
N ALA A 59 17.17 10.83 -3.10
CA ALA A 59 17.36 10.83 -1.65
C ALA A 59 18.68 10.14 -1.26
N ASN A 60 18.97 9.00 -1.91
CA ASN A 60 20.22 8.29 -1.75
C ASN A 60 21.44 9.13 -2.18
N PHE A 61 21.33 9.92 -3.26
CA PHE A 61 22.38 10.84 -3.70
C PHE A 61 22.56 12.06 -2.78
N CYS A 62 21.45 12.66 -2.33
CA CYS A 62 21.44 13.90 -1.54
C CYS A 62 21.78 13.71 -0.06
N ALA A 63 21.86 12.48 0.43
CA ALA A 63 22.29 12.17 1.79
C ALA A 63 23.68 12.76 2.07
N GLY A 64 23.73 13.79 2.94
CA GLY A 64 24.97 14.49 3.27
C GLY A 64 25.53 15.39 2.16
N LYS A 65 24.71 15.81 1.19
CA LYS A 65 25.06 16.85 0.21
C LYS A 65 24.55 18.23 0.60
N ASP A 66 25.20 19.25 0.07
CA ASP A 66 24.70 20.62 0.06
C ASP A 66 23.51 20.76 -0.90
N ASP A 67 22.71 21.81 -0.73
CA ASP A 67 21.45 21.97 -1.45
C ASP A 67 21.66 22.30 -2.95
N GLU A 68 22.79 22.91 -3.30
CA GLU A 68 23.23 23.22 -4.66
C GLU A 68 23.72 21.99 -5.45
N ALA A 69 23.84 20.82 -4.83
CA ALA A 69 24.25 19.60 -5.51
C ALA A 69 23.22 19.20 -6.58
N VAL A 70 23.65 19.19 -7.85
CA VAL A 70 22.81 18.83 -9.00
C VAL A 70 22.42 17.35 -8.92
N LEU A 71 21.13 17.08 -9.04
CA LEU A 71 20.59 15.72 -9.00
C LEU A 71 21.07 14.90 -10.21
N PRO A 72 21.37 13.59 -10.03
CA PRO A 72 21.52 12.69 -11.15
C PRO A 72 20.18 12.52 -11.88
N ARG A 73 20.24 12.14 -13.16
CA ARG A 73 19.06 11.78 -13.96
C ARG A 73 18.22 10.72 -13.23
N ASP A 74 16.90 10.84 -13.29
CA ASP A 74 16.02 9.80 -12.76
C ASP A 74 16.19 8.52 -13.61
N PRO A 75 16.55 7.37 -13.02
CA PRO A 75 16.74 6.14 -13.78
C PRO A 75 15.52 5.70 -14.59
N ARG A 76 14.30 6.08 -14.16
CA ARG A 76 13.06 5.76 -14.89
C ARG A 76 13.01 6.42 -16.25
N GLU A 77 13.64 7.58 -16.46
CA GLU A 77 13.72 8.22 -17.77
C GLU A 77 14.53 7.40 -18.80
N ARG A 78 15.30 6.38 -18.37
CA ARG A 78 15.94 5.42 -19.27
C ARG A 78 14.96 4.34 -19.76
N LEU A 79 13.78 4.21 -19.17
CA LEU A 79 12.76 3.20 -19.53
C LEU A 79 11.99 3.62 -20.79
N VAL A 80 12.66 3.56 -21.95
CA VAL A 80 12.13 3.90 -23.28
C VAL A 80 12.10 2.67 -24.20
N PRO A 81 11.30 2.66 -25.28
CA PRO A 81 11.20 1.52 -26.20
C PRO A 81 12.56 0.99 -26.68
N GLY A 82 12.79 -0.30 -26.44
CA GLY A 82 14.02 -1.01 -26.82
C GLY A 82 15.14 -1.01 -25.77
N VAL A 83 15.01 -0.29 -24.65
CA VAL A 83 15.94 -0.40 -23.52
C VAL A 83 16.06 -1.86 -23.05
N ASN A 84 17.26 -2.28 -22.65
CA ASN A 84 17.50 -3.60 -22.06
C ASN A 84 17.14 -4.81 -22.94
N LYS A 85 16.78 -4.62 -24.21
CA LYS A 85 16.29 -5.66 -25.12
C LYS A 85 17.26 -6.85 -25.20
N GLY A 86 16.72 -8.05 -25.03
CA GLY A 86 17.47 -9.31 -25.14
C GLY A 86 18.32 -9.67 -23.91
N ARG A 87 18.24 -8.90 -22.82
CA ARG A 87 18.90 -9.21 -21.54
C ARG A 87 17.98 -10.00 -20.61
N ALA A 88 18.52 -10.45 -19.47
CA ALA A 88 17.82 -11.32 -18.55
C ALA A 88 16.63 -10.64 -17.84
N VAL A 89 16.75 -9.35 -17.50
CA VAL A 89 15.63 -8.49 -17.07
C VAL A 89 14.96 -7.92 -18.32
N ALA A 90 13.64 -7.91 -18.37
CA ALA A 90 12.90 -7.29 -19.46
C ALA A 90 12.13 -6.04 -19.00
N PHE A 91 12.02 -5.05 -19.89
CA PHE A 91 11.25 -3.84 -19.66
C PHE A 91 10.36 -3.56 -20.89
N ASN A 92 9.05 -3.65 -20.70
CA ASN A 92 8.05 -3.37 -21.74
C ASN A 92 7.00 -2.33 -21.28
N ALA A 93 7.10 -1.85 -20.03
CA ALA A 93 6.29 -0.75 -19.50
C ALA A 93 7.14 0.51 -19.39
N TYR A 94 6.91 1.49 -20.26
CA TYR A 94 7.83 2.60 -20.46
C TYR A 94 7.45 3.82 -19.60
N TRP A 95 8.43 4.63 -19.23
CA TRP A 95 8.20 5.91 -18.57
C TRP A 95 7.89 7.00 -19.61
N ARG A 96 7.10 8.01 -19.22
CA ARG A 96 6.75 9.16 -20.04
C ARG A 96 6.73 10.41 -19.17
N ASP A 97 7.35 11.48 -19.66
CA ASP A 97 7.25 12.83 -19.10
C ASP A 97 5.81 13.32 -19.29
N CYS A 98 5.20 13.79 -18.21
CA CYS A 98 3.82 14.26 -18.21
C CYS A 98 3.68 15.78 -18.28
N GLY A 99 4.77 16.54 -18.29
CA GLY A 99 4.73 18.02 -18.31
C GLY A 99 4.05 18.58 -17.05
N ASN A 100 4.43 18.08 -15.87
CA ASN A 100 3.89 18.51 -14.59
C ASN A 100 3.97 20.03 -14.38
N ALA A 101 2.92 20.60 -13.77
CA ALA A 101 2.83 22.04 -13.52
C ALA A 101 3.95 22.55 -12.60
N VAL A 102 4.27 21.80 -11.55
CA VAL A 102 5.53 21.95 -10.80
C VAL A 102 6.57 21.06 -11.46
N ALA A 103 7.66 21.68 -11.92
CA ALA A 103 8.77 20.95 -12.53
C ALA A 103 9.47 20.03 -11.51
N ARG A 104 9.91 18.86 -11.97
CA ARG A 104 10.73 17.94 -11.16
C ARG A 104 12.00 18.68 -10.66
N PRO A 105 12.45 18.43 -9.42
CA PRO A 105 13.61 19.09 -8.86
C PRO A 105 14.88 18.76 -9.64
N LYS A 106 15.84 19.68 -9.62
CA LYS A 106 17.15 19.60 -10.30
C LYS A 106 18.32 19.64 -9.31
N THR A 107 18.08 20.07 -8.07
CA THR A 107 19.09 20.15 -7.01
C THR A 107 18.59 19.47 -5.73
N CYS A 108 19.51 19.19 -4.81
CA CYS A 108 19.17 18.62 -3.50
C CYS A 108 18.33 19.56 -2.63
N GLY A 109 18.44 20.88 -2.80
CA GLY A 109 17.61 21.87 -2.12
C GLY A 109 16.18 21.86 -2.64
N GLU A 110 16.01 21.95 -3.97
CA GLU A 110 14.69 21.84 -4.61
C GLU A 110 13.98 20.52 -4.25
N LEU A 111 14.75 19.41 -4.16
CA LEU A 111 14.24 18.12 -3.70
C LEU A 111 13.69 18.21 -2.28
N ARG A 112 14.43 18.81 -1.34
CA ARG A 112 14.01 18.93 0.08
C ARG A 112 12.81 19.85 0.25
N GLU A 113 12.79 20.98 -0.46
CA GLU A 113 11.67 21.93 -0.46
C GLU A 113 10.38 21.27 -0.96
N GLN A 114 10.43 20.63 -2.13
CA GLN A 114 9.28 19.90 -2.66
C GLN A 114 8.87 18.71 -1.77
N ALA A 115 9.84 17.99 -1.20
CA ALA A 115 9.56 16.88 -0.29
C ALA A 115 8.91 17.33 1.02
N GLU A 116 9.24 18.52 1.54
CA GLU A 116 8.61 19.06 2.75
C GLU A 116 7.18 19.52 2.48
N LEU A 117 6.92 20.15 1.32
CA LEU A 117 5.55 20.47 0.90
C LEU A 117 4.72 19.19 0.65
N GLY A 118 5.32 18.16 0.04
CA GLY A 118 4.69 16.85 -0.11
C GLY A 118 4.43 16.15 1.23
N ARG A 119 5.39 16.26 2.17
CA ARG A 119 5.25 15.78 3.55
C ARG A 119 4.09 16.49 4.23
N PHE A 120 3.93 17.80 4.11
CA PHE A 120 2.78 18.52 4.68
C PHE A 120 1.43 18.00 4.15
N VAL A 121 1.32 17.74 2.83
CA VAL A 121 0.11 17.15 2.25
C VAL A 121 -0.16 15.75 2.84
N ALA A 122 0.86 14.91 2.98
CA ALA A 122 0.74 13.56 3.55
C ALA A 122 0.54 13.52 5.08
N HIS A 123 1.20 14.41 5.82
CA HIS A 123 1.52 14.30 7.25
C HIS A 123 1.25 15.54 8.10
N GLY A 124 0.68 16.60 7.53
CA GLY A 124 0.33 17.80 8.28
C GLY A 124 -0.79 17.62 9.31
N GLN A 125 -1.03 16.44 9.88
CA GLN A 125 -2.03 16.29 10.94
C GLN A 125 -1.63 17.18 12.14
N GLY A 126 -2.51 18.10 12.53
CA GLY A 126 -2.24 19.14 13.54
C GLY A 126 -1.48 20.38 13.03
N GLU A 127 -1.02 20.39 11.79
CA GLU A 127 -0.37 21.54 11.15
C GLU A 127 -1.40 22.51 10.55
N ALA A 128 -1.09 23.80 10.56
CA ALA A 128 -2.00 24.85 10.09
C ALA A 128 -2.21 24.77 8.57
N GLY A 129 -3.47 24.81 8.12
CA GLY A 129 -3.83 24.74 6.70
C GLY A 129 -3.73 23.35 6.06
N THR A 130 -3.59 22.28 6.86
CA THR A 130 -3.44 20.91 6.35
C THR A 130 -4.60 20.49 5.43
N PRO A 131 -4.33 19.93 4.24
CA PRO A 131 -5.39 19.58 3.31
C PRO A 131 -6.18 18.35 3.78
N LEU A 132 -7.46 18.33 3.45
CA LEU A 132 -8.42 17.29 3.84
C LEU A 132 -9.06 16.65 2.62
N SER A 133 -9.57 15.43 2.82
CA SER A 133 -10.21 14.63 1.77
C SER A 133 -11.29 15.41 1.04
N PHE A 134 -11.19 15.48 -0.30
CA PHE A 134 -12.09 16.22 -1.19
C PHE A 134 -12.28 17.73 -0.91
N ALA A 135 -11.33 18.34 -0.17
CA ALA A 135 -11.38 19.74 0.26
C ALA A 135 -9.98 20.41 0.23
N GLY A 136 -9.10 19.96 -0.67
CA GLY A 136 -7.76 20.53 -0.85
C GLY A 136 -7.82 22.01 -1.22
N GLY A 137 -7.11 22.84 -0.46
CA GLY A 137 -7.06 24.29 -0.67
C GLY A 137 -8.27 25.08 -0.14
N GLN A 138 -9.25 24.44 0.53
CA GLN A 138 -10.30 25.19 1.21
C GLN A 138 -9.77 25.89 2.48
N GLU A 139 -10.11 27.16 2.67
CA GLU A 139 -9.74 27.93 3.88
C GLU A 139 -10.50 27.48 5.13
N ASN A 140 -11.75 27.02 4.94
CA ASN A 140 -12.68 26.65 6.01
C ASN A 140 -13.37 25.31 5.66
N PRO A 141 -12.62 24.20 5.57
CA PRO A 141 -13.21 22.90 5.27
C PRO A 141 -14.04 22.40 6.47
N ALA A 142 -15.10 21.63 6.18
CA ALA A 142 -15.96 21.05 7.20
C ALA A 142 -15.38 19.74 7.76
N GLY A 143 -15.57 19.50 9.05
CA GLY A 143 -15.24 18.23 9.72
C GLY A 143 -16.36 17.70 10.61
N LEU A 144 -16.08 16.59 11.28
CA LEU A 144 -16.93 16.04 12.36
C LEU A 144 -16.63 16.81 13.66
N ASP A 145 -17.62 17.35 14.36
CA ASP A 145 -17.35 18.02 15.65
C ASP A 145 -16.68 17.07 16.65
N SER A 146 -15.69 17.58 17.41
CA SER A 146 -14.95 16.82 18.42
C SER A 146 -15.87 16.20 19.48
N GLU A 147 -17.01 16.82 19.78
CA GLU A 147 -18.01 16.23 20.69
C GLU A 147 -18.60 14.93 20.11
N ALA A 148 -18.88 14.88 18.81
CA ALA A 148 -19.35 13.67 18.15
C ALA A 148 -18.26 12.60 18.12
N TYR A 149 -17.01 12.98 17.82
CA TYR A 149 -15.86 12.08 17.94
C TYR A 149 -15.72 11.52 19.37
N ASN A 150 -15.83 12.38 20.41
CA ASN A 150 -15.79 11.96 21.81
C ASN A 150 -16.95 11.04 22.25
N ARG A 151 -18.03 10.94 21.47
CA ARG A 151 -19.18 10.05 21.73
C ARG A 151 -19.12 8.71 21.00
N LEU A 152 -18.06 8.39 20.25
CA LEU A 152 -17.98 7.12 19.50
C LEU A 152 -18.12 5.87 20.41
N TRP A 153 -17.72 5.96 21.69
CA TRP A 153 -17.93 4.87 22.65
C TRP A 153 -19.41 4.55 22.92
N GLU A 154 -20.31 5.54 22.77
CA GLU A 154 -21.77 5.36 22.85
C GLU A 154 -22.28 4.57 21.64
N VAL A 155 -21.79 4.91 20.44
CA VAL A 155 -22.07 4.18 19.18
C VAL A 155 -21.61 2.72 19.29
N TRP A 156 -20.51 2.47 19.99
CA TRP A 156 -19.99 1.12 20.23
C TRP A 156 -20.71 0.36 21.36
N GLY A 157 -21.64 1.02 22.07
CA GLY A 157 -22.40 0.43 23.17
C GLY A 157 -21.58 0.18 24.44
N LEU A 158 -20.52 0.96 24.69
CA LEU A 158 -19.73 0.87 25.92
C LEU A 158 -20.45 1.59 27.09
N PRO A 159 -20.24 1.15 28.35
CA PRO A 159 -20.91 1.75 29.52
C PRO A 159 -20.38 3.14 29.92
N GLY A 160 -19.28 3.58 29.31
CA GLY A 160 -18.62 4.86 29.55
C GLY A 160 -17.42 5.03 28.62
N ARG A 161 -16.91 6.25 28.46
CA ARG A 161 -15.68 6.49 27.68
C ARG A 161 -14.48 5.81 28.37
N PRO A 162 -13.81 4.84 27.71
CA PRO A 162 -12.66 4.17 28.30
C PRO A 162 -11.41 5.07 28.31
N ASP A 163 -10.41 4.70 29.13
CA ASP A 163 -9.13 5.40 29.24
C ASP A 163 -8.29 5.28 27.96
N ASN A 164 -8.35 4.13 27.29
CA ASN A 164 -7.69 3.85 26.01
C ASN A 164 -8.56 4.15 24.78
N PHE A 165 -9.52 5.09 24.90
CA PHE A 165 -10.45 5.42 23.81
C PHE A 165 -9.75 5.68 22.47
N ASP A 166 -8.68 6.47 22.45
CA ASP A 166 -7.95 6.82 21.22
C ASP A 166 -7.34 5.58 20.54
N GLU A 167 -6.77 4.66 21.34
CA GLU A 167 -6.27 3.36 20.86
C GLU A 167 -7.41 2.48 20.34
N LEU A 168 -8.59 2.51 20.96
CA LEU A 168 -9.75 1.78 20.44
C LEU A 168 -10.26 2.36 19.11
N VAL A 169 -10.19 3.69 18.89
CA VAL A 169 -10.47 4.27 17.56
C VAL A 169 -9.43 3.76 16.55
N ALA A 170 -8.13 3.85 16.89
CA ALA A 170 -7.03 3.40 16.04
C ALA A 170 -7.20 1.93 15.61
N GLN A 171 -7.43 1.04 16.58
CA GLN A 171 -7.66 -0.38 16.38
C GLN A 171 -8.93 -0.65 15.58
N ARG A 172 -10.05 0.00 15.90
CA ARG A 172 -11.34 -0.24 15.24
C ARG A 172 -11.39 0.24 13.80
N HIS A 173 -10.90 1.46 13.53
CA HIS A 173 -10.92 2.07 12.18
C HIS A 173 -9.71 1.69 11.32
N GLY A 174 -8.65 1.16 11.93
CA GLY A 174 -7.49 0.64 11.20
C GLY A 174 -6.52 1.71 10.76
N SER A 175 -6.23 2.65 11.66
CA SER A 175 -5.19 3.63 11.47
C SER A 175 -4.34 3.69 12.75
N PRO A 176 -3.00 3.63 12.65
CA PRO A 176 -2.14 3.78 13.82
C PRO A 176 -2.36 5.15 14.48
N ILE A 177 -2.17 5.20 15.81
CA ILE A 177 -1.96 6.46 16.52
C ILE A 177 -0.79 7.22 15.86
N ALA A 178 -0.93 8.52 15.66
CA ALA A 178 0.15 9.31 15.09
C ALA A 178 1.37 9.29 16.03
N PRO A 179 2.59 9.05 15.50
CA PRO A 179 3.82 9.02 16.30
C PRO A 179 4.28 10.43 16.74
N TYR A 180 3.56 11.46 16.29
CA TYR A 180 3.72 12.87 16.63
C TYR A 180 2.38 13.42 17.14
N ARG A 181 2.40 14.58 17.81
CA ARG A 181 1.21 15.18 18.42
C ARG A 181 0.18 15.55 17.35
N ASN A 182 -1.01 14.95 17.43
CA ASN A 182 -2.14 15.14 16.53
C ASN A 182 -3.40 15.37 17.38
N PRO A 183 -3.59 16.60 17.90
CA PRO A 183 -4.43 16.82 19.07
C PRO A 183 -5.91 16.98 18.72
N TYR A 184 -6.78 16.62 19.65
CA TYR A 184 -8.20 17.01 19.64
C TYR A 184 -8.69 17.39 21.05
N PRO A 185 -9.69 18.30 21.17
CA PRO A 185 -10.21 18.70 22.47
C PRO A 185 -11.07 17.59 23.08
N LEU A 186 -10.78 17.27 24.34
CA LEU A 186 -11.67 16.48 25.19
C LEU A 186 -12.87 17.33 25.65
N PRO A 187 -13.96 16.71 26.15
CA PRO A 187 -15.16 17.45 26.55
C PRO A 187 -14.85 18.53 27.60
N GLY A 188 -15.20 19.79 27.29
CA GLY A 188 -14.93 20.96 28.13
C GLY A 188 -13.60 21.67 27.84
N GLU A 189 -12.75 21.17 26.95
CA GLU A 189 -11.55 21.88 26.50
C GLU A 189 -11.89 22.88 25.37
N ASP A 190 -11.37 24.10 25.47
CA ASP A 190 -11.27 25.03 24.34
C ASP A 190 -9.95 24.77 23.61
N PRO A 191 -9.97 24.24 22.37
CA PRO A 191 -8.75 23.87 21.66
C PRO A 191 -7.85 25.09 21.38
N ASN A 192 -8.37 26.32 21.33
CA ASN A 192 -7.54 27.51 21.15
C ASN A 192 -6.81 27.93 22.44
N ARG A 193 -7.14 27.31 23.58
CA ARG A 193 -6.51 27.53 24.89
C ARG A 193 -5.71 26.32 25.40
N THR A 194 -5.86 25.17 24.76
CA THR A 194 -5.15 23.91 25.05
C THR A 194 -4.27 23.43 23.88
N ASP A 195 -3.92 24.33 22.96
CA ASP A 195 -3.17 24.06 21.72
C ASP A 195 -3.70 22.84 20.94
N GLY A 196 -5.01 22.80 20.72
CA GLY A 196 -5.72 21.73 20.04
C GLY A 196 -6.31 20.68 20.99
N GLY A 197 -5.97 20.67 22.29
CA GLY A 197 -6.52 19.71 23.25
C GLY A 197 -5.55 18.62 23.70
N SER A 198 -6.02 17.81 24.64
CA SER A 198 -5.23 16.74 25.28
C SER A 198 -5.46 15.33 24.73
N GLY A 199 -6.48 15.11 23.89
CA GLY A 199 -6.69 13.84 23.19
C GLY A 199 -5.76 13.68 21.97
N GLN A 200 -5.52 12.44 21.53
CA GLN A 200 -4.64 12.12 20.41
C GLN A 200 -5.39 11.37 19.28
N LEU A 201 -5.25 11.85 18.04
CA LEU A 201 -5.92 11.26 16.88
C LEU A 201 -5.04 10.22 16.13
N PRO A 202 -5.66 9.14 15.60
CA PRO A 202 -5.06 8.28 14.58
C PRO A 202 -4.66 9.04 13.30
N LEU A 203 -3.70 8.49 12.55
CA LEU A 203 -3.13 9.11 11.34
C LEU A 203 -4.14 9.37 10.19
N ALA A 204 -5.23 8.61 10.13
CA ALA A 204 -6.31 8.84 9.17
C ALA A 204 -7.10 10.14 9.45
N TYR A 205 -6.91 10.77 10.61
CA TYR A 205 -7.66 11.93 11.08
C TYR A 205 -6.74 13.08 11.51
N THR A 206 -7.26 14.30 11.45
CA THR A 206 -6.63 15.49 12.02
C THR A 206 -7.70 16.41 12.56
N GLN A 207 -7.44 17.09 13.67
CA GLN A 207 -8.23 18.28 13.95
C GLN A 207 -7.91 19.33 12.89
N ILE A 208 -8.93 20.05 12.44
CA ILE A 208 -8.78 21.11 11.44
C ILE A 208 -8.16 22.32 12.16
N ARG A 209 -6.97 22.69 11.69
CA ARG A 209 -6.27 23.92 12.09
C ARG A 209 -6.24 24.84 10.88
N LYS A 210 -6.82 26.02 11.00
CA LYS A 210 -6.88 26.99 9.90
C LYS A 210 -5.51 27.58 9.61
N ALA A 211 -5.37 28.25 8.46
CA ALA A 211 -4.13 28.92 8.07
C ALA A 211 -3.73 30.07 9.01
N ASP A 212 -4.68 30.67 9.75
CA ASP A 212 -4.41 31.64 10.82
C ASP A 212 -3.89 31.01 12.14
N GLY A 213 -3.75 29.68 12.17
CA GLY A 213 -3.30 28.90 13.32
C GLY A 213 -4.40 28.50 14.30
N SER A 214 -5.64 28.97 14.13
CA SER A 214 -6.77 28.65 15.01
C SER A 214 -7.24 27.21 14.84
N TRP A 215 -7.61 26.58 15.96
CA TRP A 215 -8.15 25.23 16.02
C TRP A 215 -9.68 25.29 15.98
N THR A 216 -10.33 24.52 15.10
CA THR A 216 -11.79 24.60 14.94
C THR A 216 -12.59 23.72 15.89
N GLY A 217 -11.95 22.77 16.57
CA GLY A 217 -12.65 21.69 17.28
C GLY A 217 -13.29 20.65 16.35
N GLN A 218 -13.10 20.72 15.04
CA GLN A 218 -13.63 19.73 14.08
C GLN A 218 -12.54 18.77 13.61
N ILE A 219 -12.92 17.53 13.31
CA ILE A 219 -12.05 16.43 12.91
C ILE A 219 -12.25 16.16 11.41
N GLY A 220 -11.18 16.37 10.63
CA GLY A 220 -11.10 16.07 9.21
C GLY A 220 -10.47 14.71 8.94
N THR A 221 -10.79 14.13 7.78
CA THR A 221 -10.26 12.84 7.31
C THR A 221 -9.13 13.07 6.28
N LYS A 222 -8.06 12.27 6.34
CA LYS A 222 -6.97 12.20 5.35
C LYS A 222 -6.98 10.84 4.65
N VAL A 223 -7.87 10.70 3.65
CA VAL A 223 -8.21 9.44 2.94
C VAL A 223 -7.00 8.71 2.34
N CYS A 224 -6.04 9.43 1.75
CA CYS A 224 -4.86 8.79 1.18
C CYS A 224 -4.01 8.09 2.26
N VAL A 225 -3.93 8.67 3.47
CA VAL A 225 -3.24 8.04 4.61
C VAL A 225 -3.96 6.77 5.04
N ALA A 226 -5.30 6.77 5.10
CA ALA A 226 -6.07 5.58 5.42
C ALA A 226 -5.87 4.43 4.40
N CYS A 227 -5.62 4.74 3.11
CA CYS A 227 -5.29 3.76 2.07
C CYS A 227 -3.80 3.36 1.99
N HIS A 228 -2.88 4.21 2.45
CA HIS A 228 -1.42 4.03 2.29
C HIS A 228 -0.66 4.12 3.63
N ASN A 229 -1.29 3.67 4.71
CA ASN A 229 -0.62 3.39 5.98
C ASN A 229 -0.47 1.88 6.23
N GLY A 230 0.34 1.56 7.22
CA GLY A 230 0.36 0.29 7.91
C GLY A 230 0.91 0.50 9.32
N GLN A 231 1.06 -0.58 10.08
CA GLN A 231 1.77 -0.58 11.36
C GLN A 231 2.43 -1.95 11.53
N ILE A 232 3.69 -1.94 11.98
CA ILE A 232 4.44 -3.14 12.33
C ILE A 232 5.17 -2.82 13.63
N ASP A 233 4.72 -3.38 14.75
CA ASP A 233 5.31 -3.15 16.06
C ASP A 233 6.28 -4.27 16.41
N SER A 234 7.44 -3.97 17.00
CA SER A 234 8.36 -4.99 17.52
C SER A 234 8.79 -4.63 18.93
N ALA A 235 8.90 -5.65 19.78
CA ALA A 235 9.48 -5.49 21.12
C ALA A 235 10.97 -5.09 21.09
N THR A 236 11.64 -5.21 19.94
CA THR A 236 13.05 -4.81 19.76
C THR A 236 13.24 -3.34 19.42
N GLY A 237 12.18 -2.60 19.09
CA GLY A 237 12.22 -1.14 18.95
C GLY A 237 13.09 -0.61 17.79
N ALA A 238 13.22 -1.35 16.69
CA ALA A 238 13.97 -0.89 15.53
C ALA A 238 13.42 0.44 14.97
N ALA A 239 14.33 1.36 14.62
CA ALA A 239 14.03 2.78 14.40
C ALA A 239 13.16 3.10 13.17
N ASP A 240 12.91 2.12 12.30
CA ASP A 240 12.08 2.19 11.10
C ASP A 240 10.76 1.39 11.22
N LEU A 241 10.46 0.87 12.41
CA LEU A 241 9.20 0.20 12.73
C LEU A 241 8.17 1.14 13.40
N GLY A 242 6.99 0.60 13.71
CA GLY A 242 5.83 1.35 14.20
C GLY A 242 4.90 1.76 13.06
N PRO A 243 4.23 2.93 13.15
CA PRO A 243 3.36 3.46 12.10
C PRO A 243 4.11 3.64 10.77
N GLN A 244 3.71 2.86 9.76
CA GLN A 244 4.28 2.90 8.42
C GLN A 244 3.45 3.85 7.56
N LEU A 245 4.07 4.94 7.15
CA LEU A 245 3.53 5.89 6.18
C LEU A 245 4.10 5.51 4.81
N ALA A 246 3.34 5.68 3.72
CA ALA A 246 3.63 5.07 2.41
C ALA A 246 3.54 3.52 2.36
N GLY A 247 2.93 2.89 3.38
CA GLY A 247 2.68 1.45 3.44
C GLY A 247 1.61 0.94 2.48
N ALA A 248 1.40 -0.38 2.48
CA ALA A 248 0.52 -1.09 1.55
C ALA A 248 -0.96 -1.19 1.97
N GLY A 249 -1.44 -0.36 2.90
CA GLY A 249 -2.87 -0.21 3.24
C GLY A 249 -3.53 -1.37 4.00
N SER A 250 -2.76 -2.33 4.53
CA SER A 250 -3.27 -3.65 4.94
C SER A 250 -4.02 -3.71 6.28
N ILE A 251 -4.36 -2.57 6.90
CA ILE A 251 -5.07 -2.51 8.18
C ILE A 251 -6.32 -1.63 8.23
N GLY A 252 -6.56 -0.76 7.25
CA GLY A 252 -7.66 0.24 7.27
C GLY A 252 -9.06 -0.33 7.03
N ASP A 253 -10.08 0.28 7.65
CA ASP A 253 -11.50 -0.01 7.38
C ASP A 253 -12.36 1.25 7.28
N PHE A 254 -12.47 1.77 6.06
CA PHE A 254 -13.26 2.96 5.72
C PHE A 254 -14.75 2.82 6.02
N ALA A 255 -15.33 1.64 5.80
CA ALA A 255 -16.76 1.44 5.97
C ALA A 255 -17.14 1.54 7.45
N VAL A 256 -16.29 1.01 8.33
CA VAL A 256 -16.47 1.07 9.79
C VAL A 256 -16.25 2.49 10.32
N GLY A 257 -15.18 3.16 9.90
CA GLY A 257 -14.89 4.54 10.30
C GLY A 257 -16.00 5.52 9.85
N GLY A 258 -16.42 5.41 8.58
CA GLY A 258 -17.51 6.21 8.04
C GLY A 258 -18.86 5.90 8.71
N TYR A 259 -19.17 4.61 8.94
CA TYR A 259 -20.39 4.20 9.65
C TYR A 259 -20.42 4.81 11.06
N ASP A 260 -19.38 4.61 11.87
CA ASP A 260 -19.32 5.12 13.24
C ASP A 260 -19.46 6.66 13.29
N PHE A 261 -18.77 7.37 12.39
CA PHE A 261 -18.90 8.82 12.27
C PHE A 261 -20.33 9.24 11.86
N SER A 262 -20.98 8.50 10.95
CA SER A 262 -22.37 8.75 10.56
C SER A 262 -23.33 8.62 11.75
N GLN A 263 -23.13 7.62 12.62
CA GLN A 263 -23.97 7.38 13.79
C GLN A 263 -23.72 8.39 14.92
N ALA A 264 -22.48 8.88 15.08
CA ALA A 264 -22.13 9.89 16.06
C ALA A 264 -22.57 11.32 15.66
N SER A 265 -22.73 11.56 14.36
CA SER A 265 -23.12 12.85 13.78
C SER A 265 -24.63 13.04 13.69
N SER A 266 -25.12 14.24 13.99
CA SER A 266 -26.52 14.63 13.77
C SER A 266 -26.75 15.20 12.37
N GLY A 267 -26.58 14.36 11.32
CA GLY A 267 -26.92 14.74 9.94
C GLY A 267 -26.22 13.92 8.84
N LEU A 268 -26.52 14.27 7.58
CA LEU A 268 -25.77 13.79 6.41
C LEU A 268 -24.51 14.65 6.21
N SER A 269 -23.34 14.03 6.34
CA SER A 269 -22.02 14.63 6.10
C SER A 269 -21.33 13.98 4.90
N LEU A 270 -20.19 14.53 4.46
CA LEU A 270 -19.34 13.88 3.44
C LEU A 270 -18.85 12.50 3.91
N ASN A 271 -18.52 12.34 5.20
CA ASN A 271 -18.19 11.04 5.79
C ASN A 271 -19.40 10.06 5.70
N SER A 272 -20.61 10.57 5.90
CA SER A 272 -21.86 9.80 5.74
C SER A 272 -22.15 9.43 4.28
N ALA A 273 -21.67 10.19 3.29
CA ALA A 273 -21.75 9.83 1.88
C ALA A 273 -20.72 8.76 1.51
N ILE A 274 -19.50 8.84 2.06
CA ILE A 274 -18.45 7.84 1.88
C ILE A 274 -18.85 6.48 2.47
N SER A 275 -19.52 6.45 3.64
CA SER A 275 -20.02 5.20 4.25
C SER A 275 -21.14 4.51 3.46
N LEU A 276 -21.81 5.24 2.55
CA LEU A 276 -22.86 4.70 1.69
C LEU A 276 -22.33 4.06 0.41
N ILE A 277 -21.03 4.19 0.11
CA ILE A 277 -20.38 3.62 -1.07
C ILE A 277 -19.53 2.42 -0.66
N THR A 278 -19.62 1.30 -1.38
CA THR A 278 -18.77 0.12 -1.11
C THR A 278 -17.32 0.39 -1.53
N ILE A 279 -16.53 1.00 -0.66
CA ILE A 279 -15.06 1.07 -0.84
C ILE A 279 -14.44 -0.31 -0.71
N SER A 280 -14.85 -1.16 0.23
CA SER A 280 -14.36 -2.54 0.27
C SER A 280 -15.24 -3.48 1.07
N THR A 281 -15.20 -4.75 0.68
CA THR A 281 -15.91 -5.84 1.35
C THR A 281 -15.18 -6.36 2.59
N ASN A 282 -13.86 -6.14 2.67
CA ASN A 282 -13.02 -6.56 3.80
C ASN A 282 -11.98 -5.50 4.16
N ARG A 283 -11.63 -5.49 5.44
CA ARG A 283 -10.59 -4.65 6.04
C ARG A 283 -9.22 -4.92 5.44
N GLY A 284 -8.41 -3.87 5.29
CA GLY A 284 -7.08 -3.92 4.68
C GLY A 284 -7.08 -3.95 3.15
N SER A 285 -8.23 -3.66 2.53
CA SER A 285 -8.39 -3.44 1.09
C SER A 285 -9.30 -2.22 0.85
N GLY A 286 -9.22 -1.66 -0.35
CA GLY A 286 -10.09 -0.59 -0.85
C GLY A 286 -10.67 -0.93 -2.21
N ALA A 287 -11.27 0.04 -2.85
CA ALA A 287 -11.70 0.01 -4.24
C ALA A 287 -11.44 1.39 -4.81
N ILE A 288 -11.00 1.42 -6.04
CA ILE A 288 -10.64 2.64 -6.76
C ILE A 288 -11.47 2.62 -8.05
N ASP A 289 -12.80 2.79 -7.90
CA ASP A 289 -13.78 2.99 -8.99
C ASP A 289 -13.62 4.37 -9.67
N PHE A 290 -12.36 4.79 -9.81
CA PHE A 290 -11.87 6.08 -10.30
C PHE A 290 -12.37 6.42 -11.70
N PHE A 291 -12.72 5.42 -12.48
CA PHE A 291 -13.23 5.62 -13.81
C PHE A 291 -14.74 5.89 -13.71
N GLN A 292 -15.56 4.93 -13.29
CA GLN A 292 -17.02 5.08 -13.33
C GLN A 292 -17.57 6.27 -12.53
N LEU A 293 -17.36 6.32 -11.21
CA LEU A 293 -17.93 7.38 -10.38
C LEU A 293 -17.13 8.69 -10.50
N ALA A 294 -15.81 8.57 -10.62
CA ALA A 294 -14.93 9.73 -10.62
C ALA A 294 -14.81 10.41 -12.00
N PHE A 295 -15.16 9.76 -13.12
CA PHE A 295 -15.44 10.47 -14.38
C PHE A 295 -16.52 11.52 -14.18
N VAL A 296 -17.60 11.20 -13.46
CA VAL A 296 -18.68 12.16 -13.17
C VAL A 296 -18.16 13.24 -12.21
N LEU A 297 -17.61 12.82 -11.07
CA LEU A 297 -17.17 13.72 -10.00
C LEU A 297 -16.09 14.73 -10.47
N PHE A 298 -15.14 14.27 -11.27
CA PHE A 298 -14.01 15.09 -11.75
C PHE A 298 -14.26 15.74 -13.13
N SER A 299 -15.44 15.53 -13.72
CA SER A 299 -15.94 16.29 -14.88
C SER A 299 -17.01 17.30 -14.48
N LYS A 300 -16.75 18.09 -13.42
CA LYS A 300 -17.66 19.13 -12.91
C LYS A 300 -19.04 18.59 -12.48
N GLY A 301 -19.12 17.31 -12.13
CA GLY A 301 -20.38 16.63 -11.79
C GLY A 301 -21.34 16.41 -12.95
N ASP A 302 -20.87 16.41 -14.22
CA ASP A 302 -21.74 16.33 -15.40
C ASP A 302 -22.68 15.11 -15.36
N PRO A 303 -24.01 15.30 -15.16
CA PRO A 303 -24.95 14.21 -15.05
C PRO A 303 -25.18 13.49 -16.38
N GLN A 304 -24.76 14.05 -17.52
CA GLN A 304 -24.83 13.34 -18.81
C GLN A 304 -23.89 12.12 -18.84
N LEU A 305 -22.80 12.15 -18.06
CA LEU A 305 -21.90 11.00 -17.92
C LEU A 305 -22.57 9.83 -17.18
N LEU A 306 -23.52 10.09 -16.27
CA LEU A 306 -24.36 9.05 -15.65
C LEU A 306 -25.38 8.45 -16.63
N LEU A 307 -25.62 9.06 -17.78
CA LEU A 307 -26.47 8.52 -18.84
C LEU A 307 -25.66 7.83 -19.95
N ASN A 308 -24.33 7.86 -19.87
CA ASN A 308 -23.46 7.24 -20.86
C ASN A 308 -23.50 5.70 -20.73
N PRO A 309 -23.94 4.95 -21.75
CA PRO A 309 -24.03 3.50 -21.66
C PRO A 309 -22.70 2.78 -21.35
N LYS A 310 -21.55 3.35 -21.75
CA LYS A 310 -20.24 2.76 -21.42
C LYS A 310 -19.82 3.00 -19.97
N ILE A 311 -20.29 4.08 -19.33
CA ILE A 311 -20.07 4.33 -17.90
C ILE A 311 -21.06 3.48 -17.07
N LEU A 312 -22.32 3.36 -17.51
CA LEU A 312 -23.33 2.54 -16.85
C LEU A 312 -23.05 1.03 -16.93
N PHE A 313 -22.69 0.53 -18.12
CA PHE A 313 -22.53 -0.88 -18.44
C PHE A 313 -21.05 -1.30 -18.62
N SER A 314 -20.12 -0.63 -17.94
CA SER A 314 -18.77 -1.16 -17.73
C SER A 314 -18.73 -2.03 -16.48
N GLN A 315 -17.69 -2.85 -16.37
CA GLN A 315 -17.51 -3.80 -15.27
C GLN A 315 -17.00 -3.10 -14.00
N ALA A 316 -17.46 -3.51 -12.81
CA ALA A 316 -16.91 -3.03 -11.54
C ALA A 316 -15.45 -3.45 -11.36
N ILE A 317 -14.63 -2.60 -10.76
CA ILE A 317 -13.21 -2.91 -10.51
C ILE A 317 -13.06 -3.81 -9.29
N GLY A 318 -13.95 -3.63 -8.31
CA GLY A 318 -13.98 -4.43 -7.08
C GLY A 318 -12.88 -4.06 -6.08
N ASN A 319 -12.58 -5.00 -5.19
CA ASN A 319 -11.54 -4.88 -4.18
C ASN A 319 -10.14 -4.87 -4.81
N ILE A 320 -9.33 -3.88 -4.42
CA ILE A 320 -7.90 -3.85 -4.63
C ILE A 320 -7.16 -3.53 -3.33
N LYS A 321 -5.89 -3.89 -3.26
CA LYS A 321 -4.98 -3.47 -2.20
C LYS A 321 -4.04 -2.40 -2.71
N SER A 322 -3.84 -1.33 -1.95
CA SER A 322 -2.93 -0.24 -2.29
C SER A 322 -1.50 -0.73 -2.54
N PRO A 323 -0.84 -0.33 -3.66
CA PRO A 323 0.60 -0.43 -3.78
C PRO A 323 1.28 0.44 -2.70
N PRO A 324 2.38 -0.01 -2.06
CA PRO A 324 3.17 0.86 -1.19
C PRO A 324 3.86 1.96 -2.00
N TRP A 325 3.82 3.20 -1.51
CA TRP A 325 4.47 4.34 -2.20
C TRP A 325 6.00 4.28 -2.09
N TRP A 326 6.58 3.57 -1.12
CA TRP A 326 8.05 3.34 -1.07
C TRP A 326 8.61 2.62 -2.32
N ASN A 327 7.73 2.06 -3.17
CA ASN A 327 8.07 1.47 -4.47
C ASN A 327 7.76 2.39 -5.67
N LEU A 328 7.31 3.63 -5.47
CA LEU A 328 6.91 4.55 -6.55
C LEU A 328 8.10 4.99 -7.41
N ALA A 329 9.26 5.23 -6.77
CA ALA A 329 10.52 5.54 -7.42
C ALA A 329 11.06 4.45 -8.35
N TYR A 330 10.57 3.22 -8.21
CA TYR A 330 11.03 2.04 -8.95
C TYR A 330 10.04 1.55 -10.02
N ARG A 331 8.96 2.31 -10.27
CA ARG A 331 7.91 2.00 -11.25
C ARG A 331 7.91 3.01 -12.39
N SER A 332 7.75 2.55 -13.64
CA SER A 332 7.43 3.42 -14.79
C SER A 332 5.95 3.79 -14.91
N GLN A 333 5.06 3.01 -14.27
CA GLN A 333 3.60 3.12 -14.39
C GLN A 333 2.90 3.01 -13.01
N LYS A 334 1.77 3.72 -12.84
CA LYS A 334 0.90 3.71 -11.66
C LYS A 334 -0.23 2.69 -11.76
N PHE A 335 -0.79 2.35 -10.58
CA PHE A 335 -1.80 1.30 -10.35
C PHE A 335 -1.32 -0.11 -10.73
N HIS A 336 -2.09 -1.14 -10.41
CA HIS A 336 -1.73 -2.52 -10.76
C HIS A 336 -1.83 -2.78 -12.27
N GLY A 337 -2.71 -2.09 -12.98
CA GLY A 337 -2.96 -2.32 -14.41
C GLY A 337 -2.09 -1.52 -15.37
N ALA A 338 -1.16 -0.69 -14.88
CA ALA A 338 -0.41 0.28 -15.70
C ALA A 338 -1.30 1.35 -16.36
N ILE A 339 -2.11 2.04 -15.54
CA ILE A 339 -3.15 2.95 -16.05
C ILE A 339 -2.61 4.32 -16.47
N LEU A 340 -1.56 4.79 -15.80
CA LEU A 340 -0.92 6.07 -16.05
C LEU A 340 0.60 5.92 -15.93
N PRO A 341 1.40 6.71 -16.67
CA PRO A 341 2.82 6.85 -16.39
C PRO A 341 3.06 7.33 -14.95
N THR A 342 4.17 6.92 -14.33
CA THR A 342 4.50 7.36 -12.97
C THR A 342 4.69 8.87 -12.87
N ASP A 343 5.05 9.58 -13.94
CA ASP A 343 5.15 11.04 -13.88
C ASP A 343 3.80 11.76 -13.85
N SER A 344 2.66 11.06 -14.00
CA SER A 344 1.32 11.69 -13.98
C SER A 344 0.92 12.05 -12.55
N SER A 345 1.44 13.16 -12.02
CA SER A 345 1.35 13.49 -10.59
C SER A 345 -0.06 13.81 -10.11
N ARG A 346 -0.88 14.50 -10.92
CA ARG A 346 -2.21 15.01 -10.51
C ARG A 346 -3.12 13.92 -9.91
N ILE A 347 -3.02 12.67 -10.39
CA ILE A 347 -3.80 11.52 -9.91
C ILE A 347 -3.57 11.20 -8.42
N ASP A 348 -2.38 11.48 -7.89
CA ASP A 348 -2.01 11.14 -6.52
C ASP A 348 -2.80 11.99 -5.50
N LEU A 349 -3.28 13.17 -5.93
CA LEU A 349 -4.12 14.09 -5.15
C LEU A 349 -5.58 14.12 -5.60
N ALA A 350 -6.05 13.15 -6.40
CA ALA A 350 -7.46 13.11 -6.82
C ALA A 350 -8.43 12.98 -5.63
N ALA A 351 -8.02 12.32 -4.55
CA ALA A 351 -8.82 12.24 -3.32
C ALA A 351 -8.71 13.47 -2.39
N TYR A 352 -7.91 14.47 -2.78
CA TYR A 352 -7.88 15.82 -2.20
C TYR A 352 -8.55 16.88 -3.08
N TYR A 353 -9.06 16.52 -4.26
CA TYR A 353 -9.70 17.44 -5.19
C TYR A 353 -10.89 18.18 -4.56
N ASP A 354 -10.93 19.52 -4.62
CA ASP A 354 -12.06 20.29 -4.08
C ASP A 354 -13.32 20.11 -4.95
N VAL A 355 -14.10 19.08 -4.58
CA VAL A 355 -15.38 18.75 -5.21
C VAL A 355 -16.38 19.89 -5.07
N ALA A 356 -16.37 20.63 -3.96
CA ALA A 356 -17.31 21.73 -3.74
C ALA A 356 -16.98 22.93 -4.66
N ALA A 357 -15.71 23.24 -4.87
CA ALA A 357 -15.28 24.22 -5.87
C ALA A 357 -15.64 23.77 -7.29
N SER A 358 -15.32 22.53 -7.67
CA SER A 358 -15.64 21.96 -8.99
C SER A 358 -17.15 22.05 -9.31
N LEU A 359 -18.00 21.56 -8.41
CA LEU A 359 -19.47 21.59 -8.56
C LEU A 359 -20.08 23.00 -8.53
N THR A 360 -19.38 23.99 -7.95
CA THR A 360 -19.79 25.41 -7.96
C THR A 360 -19.18 26.21 -9.11
N GLY A 361 -18.60 25.55 -10.12
CA GLY A 361 -18.05 26.19 -11.32
C GLY A 361 -16.65 26.77 -11.14
N ARG A 362 -16.00 26.54 -10.01
CA ARG A 362 -14.62 26.96 -9.69
C ARG A 362 -13.61 25.81 -9.89
N ASP A 363 -13.83 25.01 -10.93
CA ASP A 363 -12.99 23.85 -11.29
C ASP A 363 -11.50 24.24 -11.41
N ASP A 364 -11.22 25.38 -12.05
CA ASP A 364 -9.86 25.90 -12.24
C ASP A 364 -9.14 26.19 -10.90
N GLN A 365 -9.88 26.55 -9.84
CA GLN A 365 -9.31 26.75 -8.50
C GLN A 365 -8.92 25.40 -7.86
N ALA A 366 -9.79 24.40 -7.97
CA ALA A 366 -9.51 23.05 -7.47
C ALA A 366 -8.31 22.42 -8.20
N LEU A 367 -8.23 22.63 -9.52
CA LEU A 367 -7.12 22.17 -10.34
C LEU A 367 -5.82 22.92 -10.02
N ALA A 368 -5.85 24.25 -9.88
CA ALA A 368 -4.67 25.02 -9.53
C ALA A 368 -4.07 24.59 -8.18
N TRP A 369 -4.90 24.26 -7.19
CA TRP A 369 -4.40 23.71 -5.93
C TRP A 369 -3.78 22.32 -6.13
N ASN A 370 -4.47 21.40 -6.84
CA ASN A 370 -3.93 20.07 -7.13
C ASN A 370 -2.59 20.13 -7.92
N ASP A 371 -2.48 21.03 -8.90
CA ASP A 371 -1.29 21.20 -9.74
C ASP A 371 -0.09 21.75 -8.96
N ALA A 372 -0.33 22.68 -8.02
CA ALA A 372 0.71 23.22 -7.16
C ALA A 372 1.26 22.19 -6.14
N HIS A 373 0.48 21.17 -5.78
CA HIS A 373 0.83 20.24 -4.69
C HIS A 373 1.15 18.81 -5.15
N SER A 374 0.69 18.39 -6.34
CA SER A 374 0.81 16.99 -6.78
C SER A 374 2.24 16.58 -7.14
N GLY A 375 3.00 17.43 -7.83
CA GLY A 375 4.43 17.22 -8.07
C GLY A 375 5.22 17.09 -6.74
N PRO A 376 5.12 18.06 -5.82
CA PRO A 376 5.73 17.99 -4.49
C PRO A 376 5.32 16.76 -3.67
N PHE A 377 4.03 16.40 -3.66
CA PHE A 377 3.54 15.17 -3.04
C PHE A 377 4.18 13.91 -3.64
N GLN A 378 4.26 13.84 -4.97
CA GLN A 378 4.91 12.72 -5.65
C GLN A 378 6.41 12.66 -5.32
N VAL A 379 7.12 13.78 -5.25
CA VAL A 379 8.53 13.84 -4.82
C VAL A 379 8.68 13.28 -3.42
N TRP A 380 7.85 13.71 -2.46
CA TRP A 380 7.84 13.15 -1.11
C TRP A 380 7.59 11.63 -1.13
N ALA A 381 6.57 11.16 -1.87
CA ALA A 381 6.20 9.75 -1.95
C ALA A 381 7.31 8.88 -2.56
N GLU A 382 8.04 9.40 -3.55
CA GLU A 382 9.19 8.73 -4.17
C GLU A 382 10.41 8.64 -3.25
N MET A 383 10.56 9.56 -2.30
CA MET A 383 11.66 9.52 -1.33
C MET A 383 11.46 8.49 -0.21
N GLN A 384 10.27 7.90 -0.08
CA GLN A 384 9.98 6.95 1.00
C GLN A 384 10.75 5.63 0.79
N ALA A 385 11.33 5.11 1.87
CA ALA A 385 12.03 3.82 1.90
C ALA A 385 11.19 2.80 2.69
N PRO A 386 11.26 1.50 2.35
CA PRO A 386 10.61 0.46 3.14
C PRO A 386 11.27 0.29 4.52
N PRO A 387 10.53 -0.21 5.53
CA PRO A 387 11.12 -0.62 6.79
C PRO A 387 12.05 -1.81 6.60
N ARG A 388 13.16 -1.87 7.35
CA ARG A 388 14.04 -3.04 7.35
C ARG A 388 13.37 -4.20 8.05
N TYR A 389 13.58 -5.40 7.50
CA TYR A 389 13.18 -6.64 8.17
C TYR A 389 13.90 -6.75 9.53
N PRO A 390 13.16 -6.87 10.66
CA PRO A 390 13.76 -6.78 11.99
C PRO A 390 14.21 -8.13 12.57
N GLY A 391 13.87 -9.24 11.90
CA GLY A 391 14.33 -10.57 12.30
C GLY A 391 15.76 -10.87 11.84
N ALA A 392 16.33 -11.96 12.35
CA ALA A 392 17.59 -12.49 11.83
C ALA A 392 17.44 -12.94 10.37
N ILE A 393 18.54 -12.82 9.60
CA ILE A 393 18.65 -13.26 8.21
C ILE A 393 19.76 -14.32 8.13
N ASP A 394 19.45 -15.49 7.59
CA ASP A 394 20.45 -16.50 7.22
C ASP A 394 21.16 -16.06 5.93
N THR A 395 22.35 -15.48 6.07
CA THR A 395 23.11 -14.89 4.96
C THR A 395 23.42 -15.92 3.85
N PRO A 396 23.99 -17.12 4.11
CA PRO A 396 24.18 -18.15 3.08
C PRO A 396 22.88 -18.54 2.34
N LEU A 397 21.76 -18.66 3.06
CA LEU A 397 20.47 -19.01 2.45
C LEU A 397 19.91 -17.84 1.60
N ALA A 398 20.07 -16.60 2.06
CA ALA A 398 19.73 -15.40 1.31
C ALA A 398 20.61 -15.21 0.05
N GLU A 399 21.91 -15.56 0.10
CA GLU A 399 22.78 -15.55 -1.07
C GLU A 399 22.37 -16.60 -2.12
N ALA A 400 22.02 -17.81 -1.68
CA ALA A 400 21.43 -18.83 -2.56
C ALA A 400 20.11 -18.34 -3.17
N GLY A 401 19.26 -17.68 -2.37
CA GLY A 401 18.03 -17.04 -2.81
C GLY A 401 18.25 -15.94 -3.83
N ALA A 402 19.30 -15.11 -3.67
CA ALA A 402 19.68 -14.08 -4.63
C ALA A 402 20.03 -14.69 -5.99
N ILE A 403 20.79 -15.80 -6.02
CA ILE A 403 21.12 -16.52 -7.27
C ILE A 403 19.85 -17.07 -7.91
N LEU A 404 18.97 -17.72 -7.13
CA LEU A 404 17.70 -18.26 -7.65
C LEU A 404 16.80 -17.17 -8.22
N PHE A 405 16.65 -16.06 -7.49
CA PHE A 405 15.80 -14.92 -7.88
C PHE A 405 16.18 -14.36 -9.26
N HIS A 406 17.48 -14.25 -9.53
CA HIS A 406 17.99 -13.68 -10.78
C HIS A 406 18.16 -14.72 -11.90
N SER A 407 18.45 -15.99 -11.58
CA SER A 407 18.93 -16.96 -12.58
C SER A 407 18.06 -18.21 -12.78
N LYS A 408 17.14 -18.54 -11.86
CA LYS A 408 16.29 -19.74 -11.99
C LYS A 408 15.24 -19.54 -13.07
N ASN A 409 15.45 -20.12 -14.25
CA ASN A 409 14.41 -20.18 -15.28
C ASN A 409 13.28 -21.14 -14.85
N LEU A 410 12.09 -20.61 -14.56
CA LEU A 410 10.89 -21.37 -14.16
C LEU A 410 10.29 -22.17 -15.33
N TRP A 411 10.72 -21.91 -16.57
CA TRP A 411 10.42 -22.70 -17.77
C TRP A 411 11.69 -23.40 -18.28
N GLY A 412 12.56 -23.82 -17.35
CA GLY A 412 13.77 -24.58 -17.64
C GLY A 412 13.48 -26.02 -18.08
N ALA A 413 14.48 -26.67 -18.67
CA ALA A 413 14.38 -28.07 -19.07
C ALA A 413 14.07 -28.97 -17.84
N GLY A 414 13.11 -29.88 -17.99
CA GLY A 414 12.64 -30.75 -16.91
C GLY A 414 11.64 -30.12 -15.93
N LEU A 415 11.15 -28.89 -16.20
CA LEU A 415 10.07 -28.27 -15.42
C LEU A 415 8.79 -28.16 -16.26
N GLU A 416 7.71 -28.75 -15.76
CA GLU A 416 6.37 -28.64 -16.36
C GLU A 416 5.66 -27.41 -15.79
N ASN A 417 5.97 -26.23 -16.35
CA ASN A 417 5.36 -24.99 -15.91
C ASN A 417 3.89 -24.91 -16.35
N PRO A 418 2.93 -24.66 -15.45
CA PRO A 418 1.51 -24.62 -15.83
C PRO A 418 1.16 -23.37 -16.66
N ALA A 419 2.00 -22.33 -16.65
CA ALA A 419 1.76 -21.06 -17.34
C ALA A 419 2.55 -20.95 -18.65
N PRO A 420 2.04 -20.25 -19.68
CA PRO A 420 2.84 -19.91 -20.84
C PRO A 420 4.04 -19.06 -20.44
N ARG A 421 5.18 -19.26 -21.10
CA ARG A 421 6.39 -18.47 -20.86
C ARG A 421 6.13 -17.00 -21.26
N PRO A 422 6.57 -16.00 -20.46
CA PRO A 422 6.66 -14.62 -20.91
C PRO A 422 7.45 -14.50 -22.23
N ALA A 423 7.06 -13.54 -23.08
CA ALA A 423 7.73 -13.31 -24.36
C ALA A 423 9.18 -12.81 -24.22
N GLU A 424 9.49 -12.13 -23.10
CA GLU A 424 10.79 -11.53 -22.83
C GLU A 424 11.32 -11.92 -21.44
N GLY A 425 12.62 -11.71 -21.22
CA GLY A 425 13.31 -12.03 -19.97
C GLY A 425 13.78 -13.49 -19.87
N ASN A 426 14.67 -13.76 -18.90
CA ASN A 426 15.27 -15.10 -18.73
C ASN A 426 14.32 -16.15 -18.13
N GLY A 427 13.15 -15.74 -17.62
CA GLY A 427 12.16 -16.63 -16.98
C GLY A 427 12.40 -16.85 -15.48
N SER A 428 13.25 -16.03 -14.86
CA SER A 428 13.39 -15.91 -13.39
C SER A 428 12.47 -14.83 -12.82
N CYS A 429 12.49 -14.67 -11.49
CA CYS A 429 11.79 -13.57 -10.82
C CYS A 429 12.28 -12.20 -11.32
N ALA A 430 13.61 -12.03 -11.48
CA ALA A 430 14.19 -10.79 -11.98
C ALA A 430 13.79 -10.44 -13.42
N GLY A 431 13.39 -11.44 -14.22
CA GLY A 431 12.91 -11.25 -15.59
C GLY A 431 11.74 -10.27 -15.69
N CYS A 432 10.84 -10.27 -14.69
CA CYS A 432 9.70 -9.37 -14.60
C CYS A 432 9.85 -8.31 -13.49
N HIS A 433 10.43 -8.68 -12.35
CA HIS A 433 10.48 -7.82 -11.15
C HIS A 433 11.73 -6.94 -11.05
N GLY A 434 12.67 -7.00 -12.01
CA GLY A 434 13.93 -6.26 -11.96
C GLY A 434 15.06 -6.97 -11.21
N ALA A 435 16.30 -6.52 -11.39
CA ALA A 435 17.47 -7.05 -10.68
C ALA A 435 17.82 -6.17 -9.46
N TYR A 436 18.10 -6.81 -8.32
CA TYR A 436 18.31 -6.15 -7.02
C TYR A 436 19.72 -6.39 -6.44
N SER A 437 20.35 -7.50 -6.82
CA SER A 437 21.67 -7.87 -6.32
C SER A 437 22.77 -7.00 -6.93
N PRO A 438 23.74 -6.47 -6.15
CA PRO A 438 24.85 -5.68 -6.69
C PRO A 438 25.66 -6.41 -7.78
N ARG A 439 25.80 -7.74 -7.69
CA ARG A 439 26.41 -8.55 -8.76
C ARG A 439 25.62 -8.49 -10.06
N PHE A 440 24.34 -8.86 -10.01
CA PHE A 440 23.49 -8.93 -11.21
C PHE A 440 23.12 -7.55 -11.78
N ILE A 441 23.07 -6.50 -10.95
CA ILE A 441 22.87 -5.12 -11.42
C ILE A 441 24.02 -4.64 -12.31
N ASN A 442 25.25 -5.11 -12.05
CA ASN A 442 26.44 -4.70 -12.81
C ASN A 442 26.79 -5.68 -13.94
N ASP A 443 26.03 -6.75 -14.13
CA ASP A 443 26.25 -7.74 -15.19
C ASP A 443 25.54 -7.29 -16.49
N PRO A 444 26.27 -7.06 -17.60
CA PRO A 444 25.69 -6.61 -18.87
C PRO A 444 24.73 -7.62 -19.53
N ALA A 445 24.73 -8.89 -19.07
CA ALA A 445 23.73 -9.88 -19.47
C ALA A 445 22.36 -9.66 -18.81
N TYR A 446 22.29 -8.87 -17.73
CA TYR A 446 21.08 -8.58 -16.96
C TYR A 446 20.57 -7.17 -17.22
N LEU A 447 21.43 -6.16 -17.10
CA LEU A 447 21.09 -4.75 -17.28
C LEU A 447 22.02 -4.05 -18.27
N GLU A 448 21.49 -3.09 -19.02
CA GLU A 448 22.25 -2.26 -19.94
C GLU A 448 23.19 -1.30 -19.21
N THR A 449 22.70 -0.73 -18.11
CA THR A 449 23.49 0.10 -17.20
C THR A 449 23.05 -0.17 -15.75
N PRO A 450 23.96 -0.05 -14.75
CA PRO A 450 23.64 -0.31 -13.34
C PRO A 450 22.51 0.56 -12.76
N GLU A 451 22.25 1.75 -13.32
CA GLU A 451 21.16 2.62 -12.84
C GLU A 451 19.77 2.01 -13.04
N LEU A 452 19.61 1.03 -13.95
CA LEU A 452 18.36 0.30 -14.12
C LEU A 452 18.08 -0.69 -12.96
N GLY A 453 18.99 -0.81 -11.99
CA GLY A 453 18.86 -1.67 -10.82
C GLY A 453 17.66 -1.32 -9.93
N GLY A 454 16.94 -2.34 -9.48
CA GLY A 454 15.74 -2.25 -8.66
C GLY A 454 14.48 -1.76 -9.38
N LEU A 455 14.57 -1.26 -10.62
CA LEU A 455 13.40 -0.86 -11.40
C LEU A 455 12.58 -2.09 -11.81
N ALA A 456 11.26 -2.03 -11.65
CA ALA A 456 10.32 -3.00 -12.20
C ALA A 456 9.39 -2.31 -13.19
N ALA A 457 9.51 -2.71 -14.46
CA ALA A 457 8.88 -2.03 -15.59
C ALA A 457 8.35 -3.07 -16.60
N TYR A 458 7.67 -4.09 -16.09
CA TYR A 458 7.13 -5.20 -16.88
C TYR A 458 5.60 -5.32 -16.70
N ALA A 459 4.86 -5.09 -17.78
CA ALA A 459 3.46 -5.44 -17.95
C ALA A 459 3.36 -6.93 -18.34
N VAL A 460 2.79 -7.73 -17.45
CA VAL A 460 2.53 -9.17 -17.65
C VAL A 460 1.13 -9.35 -18.24
N PRO A 461 0.97 -10.01 -19.41
CA PRO A 461 -0.33 -10.38 -19.95
C PRO A 461 -1.11 -11.29 -19.01
N MET A 462 -2.43 -11.12 -18.92
CA MET A 462 -3.27 -11.97 -18.05
C MET A 462 -3.23 -13.46 -18.41
N SER A 463 -2.89 -13.83 -19.64
CA SER A 463 -2.62 -15.22 -20.05
C SER A 463 -1.41 -15.86 -19.35
N VAL A 464 -0.46 -15.05 -18.88
CA VAL A 464 0.75 -15.46 -18.16
C VAL A 464 0.58 -15.31 -16.64
N VAL A 465 0.09 -14.15 -16.17
CA VAL A 465 -0.04 -13.91 -14.71
C VAL A 465 -1.27 -14.57 -14.10
N ARG A 466 -2.39 -14.70 -14.83
CA ARG A 466 -3.57 -15.53 -14.49
C ARG A 466 -4.18 -15.32 -13.09
N THR A 467 -3.92 -14.19 -12.43
CA THR A 467 -4.56 -13.85 -11.15
C THR A 467 -6.04 -13.54 -11.36
N ASP A 468 -6.76 -13.12 -10.30
CA ASP A 468 -8.12 -12.59 -10.48
C ASP A 468 -8.15 -11.56 -11.63
N PRO A 469 -8.97 -11.77 -12.68
CA PRO A 469 -8.96 -10.91 -13.85
C PRO A 469 -9.91 -9.71 -13.71
N VAL A 470 -10.77 -9.67 -12.68
CA VAL A 470 -11.84 -8.66 -12.56
C VAL A 470 -11.29 -7.25 -12.65
N TYR A 471 -10.22 -6.97 -11.92
CA TYR A 471 -9.55 -5.66 -11.96
C TYR A 471 -9.05 -5.32 -13.37
N SER A 472 -8.33 -6.24 -14.03
CA SER A 472 -7.71 -5.98 -15.33
C SER A 472 -8.73 -5.90 -16.47
N ASP A 473 -9.81 -6.68 -16.38
CA ASP A 473 -10.91 -6.72 -17.34
C ASP A 473 -11.77 -5.46 -17.22
N ALA A 474 -12.02 -4.98 -16.00
CA ALA A 474 -12.71 -3.71 -15.76
C ALA A 474 -12.01 -2.54 -16.48
N MET A 475 -10.67 -2.53 -16.51
CA MET A 475 -9.87 -1.52 -17.21
C MET A 475 -10.04 -1.55 -18.73
N GLN A 476 -10.37 -2.70 -19.31
CA GLN A 476 -10.66 -2.83 -20.75
C GLN A 476 -12.16 -2.64 -21.06
N SER A 477 -13.05 -2.87 -20.10
CA SER A 477 -14.52 -2.85 -20.27
C SER A 477 -15.10 -1.50 -20.77
N LEU A 478 -14.37 -0.40 -20.53
CA LEU A 478 -14.75 0.94 -20.97
C LEU A 478 -14.57 1.18 -22.48
N ARG A 479 -13.84 0.32 -23.20
CA ARG A 479 -13.53 0.49 -24.63
C ARG A 479 -14.76 0.43 -25.54
N GLY A 480 -14.70 1.11 -26.68
CA GLY A 480 -15.66 1.06 -27.77
C GLY A 480 -15.61 -0.27 -28.55
N ILE A 481 -16.43 -0.37 -29.60
CA ILE A 481 -16.46 -1.53 -30.52
C ILE A 481 -15.20 -1.56 -31.40
N ASP A 482 -14.61 -0.40 -31.64
CA ASP A 482 -13.30 -0.17 -32.24
C ASP A 482 -12.12 -0.61 -31.35
N GLY A 483 -12.36 -0.86 -30.06
CA GLY A 483 -11.34 -1.19 -29.08
C GLY A 483 -10.60 0.01 -28.49
N ASP A 484 -11.03 1.26 -28.74
CA ASP A 484 -10.42 2.45 -28.14
C ASP A 484 -11.26 3.04 -27.00
N PHE A 485 -10.66 3.90 -26.16
CA PHE A 485 -11.40 4.51 -25.05
C PHE A 485 -12.31 5.66 -25.54
N PRO A 486 -13.49 5.86 -24.93
CA PRO A 486 -14.39 6.94 -25.31
C PRO A 486 -13.69 8.31 -25.22
N ALA A 487 -13.84 9.17 -26.22
CA ALA A 487 -13.12 10.45 -26.27
C ALA A 487 -13.31 11.39 -25.05
N ALA A 488 -14.33 11.14 -24.21
CA ALA A 488 -14.52 11.81 -22.92
C ALA A 488 -13.44 11.45 -21.87
N THR A 489 -12.80 10.28 -21.95
CA THR A 489 -11.69 9.89 -21.06
C THR A 489 -10.46 10.75 -21.30
N ASN A 490 -10.21 11.15 -22.55
CA ASN A 490 -9.09 12.03 -22.94
C ASN A 490 -9.29 13.48 -22.46
N LYS A 491 -10.48 13.84 -21.98
CA LYS A 491 -10.79 15.17 -21.42
C LYS A 491 -10.75 15.20 -19.89
N GLN A 492 -10.40 14.10 -19.23
CA GLN A 492 -10.35 14.04 -17.77
C GLN A 492 -9.13 14.76 -17.24
N ASN A 493 -9.35 15.67 -16.29
CA ASN A 493 -8.29 16.39 -15.61
C ASN A 493 -7.20 15.45 -15.06
N PHE A 494 -7.58 14.31 -14.50
CA PHE A 494 -6.65 13.33 -13.92
C PHE A 494 -6.00 12.36 -14.91
N LEU A 495 -6.39 12.38 -16.19
CA LEU A 495 -5.79 11.60 -17.27
C LEU A 495 -5.05 12.49 -18.31
N TYR A 496 -4.67 13.71 -17.92
CA TYR A 496 -3.97 14.69 -18.77
C TYR A 496 -2.71 14.14 -19.45
N CYS A 497 -1.96 13.25 -18.78
CA CYS A 497 -0.79 12.59 -19.35
C CYS A 497 -1.14 11.46 -20.34
N GLY A 498 -2.41 11.20 -20.63
CA GLY A 498 -2.90 10.10 -21.45
C GLY A 498 -2.82 8.74 -20.77
N SER A 499 -3.40 7.71 -21.41
CA SER A 499 -3.35 6.33 -20.92
C SER A 499 -1.93 5.79 -20.81
N GLY A 500 -1.65 5.03 -19.76
CA GLY A 500 -0.45 4.22 -19.61
C GLY A 500 -0.49 2.95 -20.45
N ASN A 501 0.43 2.02 -20.18
CA ASN A 501 0.62 0.79 -20.94
C ASN A 501 -0.66 -0.03 -21.18
N TYR A 502 -1.64 0.00 -20.27
CA TYR A 502 -2.94 -0.70 -20.44
C TYR A 502 -3.73 -0.25 -21.68
N GLY A 503 -3.47 0.97 -22.17
CA GLY A 503 -4.10 1.55 -23.34
C GLY A 503 -3.53 1.03 -24.67
N GLU A 504 -2.27 0.61 -24.62
CA GLU A 504 -1.37 0.40 -25.77
C GLU A 504 -0.96 -1.08 -25.94
N THR A 505 -1.57 -2.01 -25.21
CA THR A 505 -1.29 -3.44 -25.31
C THR A 505 -1.66 -4.02 -26.68
N GLU A 506 -0.87 -4.99 -27.16
CA GLU A 506 -1.20 -5.76 -28.36
C GLU A 506 -2.55 -6.47 -28.17
N GLY A 507 -3.41 -6.38 -29.20
CA GLY A 507 -4.79 -6.87 -29.14
C GLY A 507 -5.67 -6.21 -28.08
N LYS A 508 -5.25 -5.08 -27.48
CA LYS A 508 -5.92 -4.41 -26.34
C LYS A 508 -6.19 -5.35 -25.16
N THR A 509 -5.30 -6.32 -24.95
CA THR A 509 -5.44 -7.36 -23.94
C THR A 509 -5.24 -6.84 -22.50
N PRO A 510 -5.93 -7.40 -21.48
CA PRO A 510 -5.69 -7.07 -20.08
C PRO A 510 -4.29 -7.45 -19.59
N ILE A 511 -3.71 -6.62 -18.73
CA ILE A 511 -2.37 -6.77 -18.13
C ILE A 511 -2.37 -6.45 -16.63
N LEU A 512 -1.33 -6.90 -15.94
CA LEU A 512 -0.91 -6.40 -14.63
C LEU A 512 0.60 -6.10 -14.63
N LEU A 513 1.03 -5.09 -13.87
CA LEU A 513 2.44 -4.84 -13.61
C LEU A 513 3.02 -5.87 -12.65
N ALA A 514 4.22 -6.35 -12.94
CA ALA A 514 5.10 -6.92 -11.93
C ALA A 514 5.64 -5.77 -11.04
N PRO A 515 5.27 -5.70 -9.74
CA PRO A 515 5.73 -4.61 -8.87
C PRO A 515 7.20 -4.77 -8.45
N PRO A 516 7.89 -3.67 -8.09
CA PRO A 516 9.14 -3.76 -7.35
C PRO A 516 8.94 -4.47 -6.01
N LEU A 517 9.97 -5.15 -5.53
CA LEU A 517 9.92 -6.03 -4.35
C LEU A 517 10.67 -5.47 -3.13
N TRP A 518 11.16 -4.22 -3.17
CA TRP A 518 11.67 -3.55 -1.97
C TRP A 518 10.57 -3.47 -0.90
N GLY A 519 10.92 -3.84 0.34
CA GLY A 519 9.99 -3.96 1.46
C GLY A 519 8.86 -4.97 1.26
N THR A 520 9.00 -5.94 0.35
CA THR A 520 7.91 -6.90 0.09
C THR A 520 7.51 -7.69 1.35
N TRP A 521 8.46 -7.93 2.26
CA TRP A 521 8.18 -8.53 3.57
C TRP A 521 7.11 -7.75 4.36
N ALA A 522 7.18 -6.42 4.38
CA ALA A 522 6.24 -5.56 5.09
C ALA A 522 4.89 -5.38 4.36
N ALA A 523 4.80 -5.86 3.11
CA ALA A 523 3.69 -5.57 2.21
C ALA A 523 2.53 -6.58 2.27
N ALA A 524 2.57 -7.62 3.11
CA ALA A 524 1.50 -8.62 3.20
C ALA A 524 0.11 -8.02 3.56
N PRO A 525 -1.01 -8.55 3.03
CA PRO A 525 -1.11 -9.68 2.09
C PRO A 525 -0.77 -9.31 0.62
N TYR A 526 -0.61 -10.33 -0.22
CA TYR A 526 -0.03 -10.24 -1.57
C TYR A 526 -1.07 -10.36 -2.69
N LEU A 527 -0.60 -10.15 -3.93
CA LEU A 527 -1.39 -9.92 -5.15
C LEU A 527 -2.15 -8.57 -5.14
N HIS A 528 -2.70 -8.19 -6.30
CA HIS A 528 -3.31 -6.87 -6.52
C HIS A 528 -4.56 -6.61 -5.67
N ASN A 529 -5.25 -7.68 -5.24
CA ASN A 529 -6.44 -7.68 -4.40
C ASN A 529 -6.16 -8.06 -2.93
N GLY A 530 -4.92 -8.44 -2.58
CA GLY A 530 -4.56 -8.85 -1.22
C GLY A 530 -5.05 -10.25 -0.83
N SER A 531 -5.32 -11.15 -1.77
CA SER A 531 -5.98 -12.44 -1.49
C SER A 531 -5.07 -13.51 -0.87
N VAL A 532 -3.75 -13.38 -0.97
CA VAL A 532 -2.78 -14.37 -0.47
C VAL A 532 -2.09 -13.85 0.81
N PRO A 533 -2.29 -14.48 1.98
CA PRO A 533 -1.89 -13.89 3.27
C PRO A 533 -0.38 -13.81 3.52
N ASN A 534 0.41 -14.67 2.87
CA ASN A 534 1.86 -14.76 3.04
C ASN A 534 2.60 -15.00 1.71
N LEU A 535 3.91 -14.82 1.70
CA LEU A 535 4.72 -14.97 0.49
C LEU A 535 4.93 -16.44 0.10
N TRP A 536 4.91 -17.37 1.07
CA TRP A 536 4.96 -18.80 0.79
C TRP A 536 3.84 -19.21 -0.18
N GLY A 537 2.60 -18.78 0.05
CA GLY A 537 1.47 -19.02 -0.87
C GLY A 537 1.66 -18.41 -2.26
N VAL A 538 2.41 -17.30 -2.40
CA VAL A 538 2.76 -16.75 -3.73
C VAL A 538 3.74 -17.67 -4.46
N LEU A 539 4.66 -18.30 -3.73
CA LEU A 539 5.67 -19.24 -4.25
C LEU A 539 5.16 -20.70 -4.35
N ASP A 540 4.09 -21.05 -3.64
CA ASP A 540 3.39 -22.34 -3.69
C ASP A 540 1.88 -22.10 -3.87
N PRO A 541 1.40 -21.95 -5.12
CA PRO A 541 -0.02 -21.78 -5.41
C PRO A 541 -0.87 -23.01 -5.03
N SER A 542 -0.25 -24.18 -4.89
CA SER A 542 -0.92 -25.48 -4.77
C SER A 542 -1.23 -25.87 -3.33
N SER A 543 -0.34 -25.59 -2.38
CA SER A 543 -0.49 -26.06 -0.99
C SER A 543 -0.98 -25.00 -0.02
N GLU A 544 -0.74 -23.70 -0.28
CA GLU A 544 -0.85 -22.66 0.75
C GLU A 544 -1.60 -21.39 0.33
N ARG A 545 -2.75 -21.56 -0.31
CA ARG A 545 -3.68 -20.46 -0.61
C ARG A 545 -5.08 -20.73 -0.04
N PRO A 546 -5.35 -20.36 1.22
CA PRO A 546 -6.66 -20.57 1.84
C PRO A 546 -7.76 -19.84 1.05
N LYS A 547 -8.89 -20.49 0.83
CA LYS A 547 -10.06 -19.92 0.12
C LYS A 547 -10.81 -18.90 0.98
N ILE A 548 -10.85 -19.13 2.29
CA ILE A 548 -11.38 -18.21 3.29
C ILE A 548 -10.37 -18.15 4.43
N TRP A 549 -10.01 -16.95 4.89
CA TRP A 549 -9.06 -16.78 5.98
C TRP A 549 -9.32 -15.52 6.79
N ARG A 550 -8.94 -15.54 8.07
CA ARG A 550 -9.05 -14.42 9.00
C ARG A 550 -7.67 -14.09 9.57
N ARG A 551 -7.21 -12.84 9.45
CA ARG A 551 -5.97 -12.40 10.11
C ARG A 551 -6.20 -12.30 11.63
N VAL A 552 -5.17 -12.66 12.41
CA VAL A 552 -5.20 -12.53 13.88
C VAL A 552 -5.56 -11.09 14.29
N SER A 553 -6.49 -10.96 15.24
CA SER A 553 -6.85 -9.66 15.83
C SER A 553 -5.97 -9.33 17.02
N THR A 554 -5.70 -8.03 17.24
CA THR A 554 -5.04 -7.54 18.45
C THR A 554 -5.83 -8.01 19.68
N PRO A 555 -5.19 -8.58 20.72
CA PRO A 555 -5.88 -8.92 21.96
C PRO A 555 -6.53 -7.68 22.60
N ALA A 556 -7.79 -7.79 23.02
CA ALA A 556 -8.42 -6.75 23.83
C ALA A 556 -7.81 -6.73 25.24
N ARG A 557 -7.96 -5.61 25.96
CA ARG A 557 -7.64 -5.58 27.39
C ARG A 557 -8.58 -6.54 28.15
N PRO A 558 -8.15 -7.14 29.28
CA PRO A 558 -8.97 -8.12 30.02
C PRO A 558 -10.36 -7.60 30.45
N ASP A 559 -10.45 -6.31 30.79
CA ASP A 559 -11.69 -5.60 31.16
C ASP A 559 -12.59 -5.26 29.95
N GLN A 560 -12.07 -5.39 28.74
CA GLN A 560 -12.74 -5.04 27.47
C GLN A 560 -13.04 -6.26 26.60
N GLN A 561 -12.63 -7.46 27.04
CA GLN A 561 -12.80 -8.71 26.31
C GLN A 561 -14.29 -8.98 26.00
N GLY A 562 -14.61 -9.10 24.71
CA GLY A 562 -15.99 -9.30 24.26
C GLY A 562 -16.87 -8.04 24.28
N LEU A 563 -16.34 -6.86 24.63
CA LEU A 563 -17.04 -5.57 24.57
C LEU A 563 -16.64 -4.73 23.35
N VAL A 564 -15.37 -4.79 22.95
CA VAL A 564 -14.78 -4.01 21.85
C VAL A 564 -14.52 -4.84 20.59
N VAL A 565 -14.38 -4.16 19.44
CA VAL A 565 -13.83 -4.75 18.21
C VAL A 565 -12.42 -4.24 18.03
N MET A 566 -11.44 -5.13 18.17
CA MET A 566 -10.02 -4.81 18.02
C MET A 566 -9.60 -4.81 16.54
N GLY A 567 -8.44 -4.23 16.25
CA GLY A 567 -7.84 -4.23 14.92
C GLY A 567 -7.19 -5.56 14.57
N TYR A 568 -6.55 -5.60 13.39
CA TYR A 568 -5.58 -6.66 13.09
C TYR A 568 -4.35 -6.51 13.96
N ASP A 569 -3.80 -7.63 14.41
CA ASP A 569 -2.58 -7.65 15.21
C ASP A 569 -1.36 -7.30 14.35
N THR A 570 -0.66 -6.24 14.74
CA THR A 570 0.49 -5.64 14.06
C THR A 570 1.82 -5.97 14.73
N ASN A 571 1.80 -6.70 15.84
CA ASN A 571 3.03 -7.09 16.52
C ASN A 571 3.78 -8.20 15.76
N PHE A 572 5.04 -7.93 15.41
CA PHE A 572 5.90 -8.80 14.62
C PHE A 572 6.11 -10.17 15.29
N GLU A 573 6.46 -10.20 16.57
CA GLU A 573 6.77 -11.46 17.26
C GLU A 573 5.53 -12.36 17.42
N ARG A 574 4.38 -11.76 17.74
CA ARG A 574 3.12 -12.46 18.01
C ARG A 574 2.35 -12.81 16.75
N ALA A 575 2.23 -11.90 15.78
CA ALA A 575 1.28 -12.01 14.67
C ALA A 575 1.91 -12.13 13.28
N TYR A 576 3.23 -11.95 13.12
CA TYR A 576 3.91 -12.13 11.84
C TYR A 576 4.56 -13.52 11.75
N ASP A 577 4.52 -14.15 10.58
CA ASP A 577 5.17 -15.42 10.27
C ASP A 577 6.46 -15.16 9.47
N THR A 578 7.60 -15.35 10.13
CA THR A 578 8.95 -15.11 9.58
C THR A 578 9.46 -16.24 8.69
N GLY A 579 8.82 -17.42 8.71
CA GLY A 579 9.14 -18.55 7.84
C GLY A 579 8.39 -18.50 6.51
N LYS A 580 7.20 -17.90 6.51
CA LYS A 580 6.31 -17.76 5.34
C LYS A 580 6.23 -16.34 4.78
N LEU A 581 6.81 -15.38 5.49
CA LEU A 581 6.87 -13.94 5.17
C LEU A 581 5.47 -13.34 4.94
N GLY A 582 4.68 -13.27 6.01
CA GLY A 582 3.37 -12.62 6.01
C GLY A 582 2.68 -12.65 7.35
N TRP A 583 1.42 -12.24 7.41
CA TRP A 583 0.65 -12.26 8.65
C TRP A 583 0.11 -13.65 8.95
N LYS A 584 0.12 -14.03 10.23
CA LYS A 584 -0.56 -15.24 10.72
C LYS A 584 -2.06 -15.11 10.50
N TYR A 585 -2.69 -16.21 10.10
CA TYR A 585 -4.11 -16.29 9.82
C TYR A 585 -4.69 -17.61 10.32
N GLU A 586 -6.00 -17.58 10.57
CA GLU A 586 -6.86 -18.74 10.73
C GLU A 586 -7.47 -19.07 9.35
N ALA A 587 -7.30 -20.30 8.87
CA ALA A 587 -8.02 -20.77 7.68
C ALA A 587 -9.44 -21.18 8.09
N LEU A 588 -10.44 -20.75 7.32
CA LEU A 588 -11.86 -21.00 7.59
C LEU A 588 -12.48 -21.86 6.48
N ALA A 589 -13.47 -22.66 6.84
CA ALA A 589 -14.33 -23.40 5.93
C ALA A 589 -15.64 -22.64 5.65
N CYS A 590 -16.30 -22.93 4.53
CA CYS A 590 -17.64 -22.42 4.30
C CYS A 590 -18.63 -23.01 5.31
N GLY A 591 -19.30 -22.14 6.08
CA GLY A 591 -20.15 -22.51 7.21
C GLY A 591 -19.59 -22.07 8.57
N ASP A 592 -18.29 -21.74 8.66
CA ASP A 592 -17.72 -21.15 9.87
C ASP A 592 -18.31 -19.75 10.14
N ALA A 593 -18.21 -19.31 11.40
CA ALA A 593 -18.78 -18.04 11.84
C ALA A 593 -18.27 -16.85 10.99
N GLY A 594 -19.20 -16.18 10.31
CA GLY A 594 -18.94 -15.03 9.45
C GLY A 594 -18.71 -15.33 7.96
N THR A 595 -18.77 -16.60 7.52
CA THR A 595 -18.47 -16.97 6.12
C THR A 595 -19.64 -16.91 5.13
N SER A 596 -20.85 -16.57 5.59
CA SER A 596 -22.08 -16.40 4.77
C SER A 596 -22.39 -17.60 3.84
N PRO A 597 -22.65 -18.80 4.39
CA PRO A 597 -22.95 -20.00 3.62
C PRO A 597 -24.22 -19.85 2.78
N TYR A 598 -24.25 -20.55 1.65
CA TYR A 598 -25.22 -20.50 0.55
C TYR A 598 -25.31 -19.15 -0.18
N LEU A 599 -25.03 -18.03 0.48
CA LEU A 599 -24.97 -16.70 -0.15
C LEU A 599 -23.66 -16.45 -0.89
N VAL A 600 -22.52 -16.75 -0.26
CA VAL A 600 -21.17 -16.49 -0.81
C VAL A 600 -20.49 -17.78 -1.30
N CYS A 601 -20.56 -18.83 -0.50
CA CYS A 601 -19.94 -20.14 -0.73
C CYS A 601 -20.94 -21.25 -0.39
N THR A 602 -20.72 -22.49 -0.85
CA THR A 602 -21.59 -23.63 -0.51
C THR A 602 -20.87 -24.60 0.44
N PRO A 603 -21.42 -24.93 1.62
CA PRO A 603 -20.83 -25.92 2.52
C PRO A 603 -20.62 -27.29 1.83
N GLY A 604 -19.37 -27.77 1.82
CA GLY A 604 -18.97 -29.00 1.11
C GLY A 604 -18.47 -28.79 -0.32
N GLU A 605 -18.69 -27.62 -0.92
CA GLU A 605 -18.24 -27.24 -2.27
C GLU A 605 -17.31 -26.01 -2.17
N ASN A 606 -16.18 -26.16 -1.48
CA ASN A 606 -15.27 -25.05 -1.13
C ASN A 606 -14.39 -24.52 -2.28
N GLU A 607 -14.55 -25.01 -3.51
CA GLU A 607 -13.70 -24.59 -4.65
C GLU A 607 -14.19 -23.32 -5.35
N GLY A 608 -15.47 -22.99 -5.23
CA GLY A 608 -16.11 -21.93 -6.02
C GLY A 608 -17.19 -21.15 -5.27
N PRO A 609 -17.64 -20.02 -5.85
CA PRO A 609 -18.77 -19.24 -5.34
C PRO A 609 -20.06 -20.04 -5.39
N SER A 610 -20.99 -19.76 -4.48
CA SER A 610 -22.34 -20.31 -4.57
C SER A 610 -23.07 -19.75 -5.80
N THR A 611 -24.17 -20.39 -6.21
CA THR A 611 -25.02 -19.91 -7.32
C THR A 611 -25.51 -18.47 -7.11
N ALA A 612 -25.79 -18.08 -5.86
CA ALA A 612 -26.21 -16.72 -5.52
C ALA A 612 -25.06 -15.71 -5.73
N GLN A 613 -23.85 -16.03 -5.24
CA GLN A 613 -22.67 -15.21 -5.47
C GLN A 613 -22.28 -15.14 -6.94
N HIS A 614 -22.46 -16.22 -7.71
CA HIS A 614 -22.23 -16.21 -9.15
C HIS A 614 -23.18 -15.25 -9.88
N ALA A 615 -24.47 -15.22 -9.51
CA ALA A 615 -25.42 -14.24 -10.06
C ALA A 615 -25.03 -12.79 -9.71
N ILE A 616 -24.56 -12.55 -8.47
CA ILE A 616 -24.03 -11.24 -8.04
C ILE A 616 -22.78 -10.86 -8.85
N ASN A 617 -21.86 -11.81 -9.07
CA ASN A 617 -20.65 -11.60 -9.86
C ASN A 617 -20.97 -11.21 -11.32
N LEU A 618 -21.99 -11.84 -11.92
CA LEU A 618 -22.47 -11.48 -13.26
C LEU A 618 -23.04 -10.06 -13.30
N LEU A 619 -23.79 -9.64 -12.27
CA LEU A 619 -24.33 -8.28 -12.19
C LEU A 619 -23.22 -7.22 -12.09
N TYR A 620 -22.23 -7.41 -11.21
CA TYR A 620 -21.07 -6.51 -11.11
C TYR A 620 -20.18 -6.56 -12.36
N GLY A 621 -20.12 -7.71 -13.04
CA GLY A 621 -19.47 -7.89 -14.34
C GLY A 621 -20.12 -7.12 -15.50
N GLN A 622 -21.35 -6.62 -15.35
CA GLN A 622 -22.09 -5.95 -16.42
C GLN A 622 -22.54 -4.52 -16.07
N ILE A 623 -22.68 -4.19 -14.78
CA ILE A 623 -23.19 -2.89 -14.32
C ILE A 623 -22.34 -2.44 -13.11
N GLY A 624 -21.23 -1.77 -13.39
CA GLY A 624 -20.22 -1.44 -12.37
C GLY A 624 -20.74 -0.55 -11.24
N LEU A 625 -21.69 0.34 -11.53
CA LEU A 625 -22.34 1.17 -10.51
C LEU A 625 -23.09 0.35 -9.43
N LEU A 626 -23.48 -0.91 -9.71
CA LEU A 626 -24.11 -1.76 -8.68
C LEU A 626 -23.15 -2.09 -7.53
N TRP A 627 -21.84 -2.12 -7.78
CA TRP A 627 -20.84 -2.32 -6.71
C TRP A 627 -20.89 -1.19 -5.68
N ASN A 628 -21.07 0.05 -6.16
CA ASN A 628 -21.07 1.27 -5.37
C ASN A 628 -22.39 1.51 -4.60
N LEU A 629 -23.43 0.69 -4.80
CA LEU A 629 -24.67 0.82 -4.06
C LEU A 629 -24.47 0.54 -2.55
N PRO A 630 -25.24 1.20 -1.67
CA PRO A 630 -25.19 0.93 -0.24
C PRO A 630 -25.53 -0.53 0.06
N ARG A 631 -24.56 -1.26 0.62
CA ARG A 631 -24.84 -2.56 1.24
C ARG A 631 -25.67 -2.37 2.50
N PHE A 632 -26.47 -3.37 2.85
CA PHE A 632 -27.22 -3.36 4.12
C PHE A 632 -26.29 -3.12 5.33
N GLU A 633 -25.08 -3.69 5.28
CA GLU A 633 -24.00 -3.47 6.24
C GLU A 633 -23.63 -1.97 6.37
N GLY A 634 -23.54 -1.22 5.27
CA GLY A 634 -23.25 0.22 5.30
C GLY A 634 -24.37 1.08 5.90
N LEU A 635 -25.60 0.55 5.97
CA LEU A 635 -26.73 1.18 6.64
C LEU A 635 -26.84 0.81 8.12
N ARG A 636 -26.35 -0.37 8.50
CA ARG A 636 -26.37 -0.89 9.87
C ARG A 636 -25.28 -1.95 10.06
N MET A 637 -24.26 -1.62 10.84
CA MET A 637 -23.26 -2.58 11.33
C MET A 637 -23.49 -2.91 12.81
N ASN A 638 -23.65 -4.19 13.12
CA ASN A 638 -23.51 -4.72 14.47
C ASN A 638 -22.06 -5.22 14.70
N ARG A 639 -21.72 -5.60 15.94
CA ARG A 639 -20.35 -6.04 16.30
C ARG A 639 -19.86 -7.20 15.43
N GLN A 640 -20.71 -8.18 15.12
CA GLN A 640 -20.35 -9.34 14.32
C GLN A 640 -20.12 -8.97 12.85
N ASP A 641 -20.86 -8.02 12.29
CA ASP A 641 -20.66 -7.57 10.91
C ASP A 641 -19.24 -6.98 10.74
N ILE A 642 -18.79 -6.21 11.74
CA ILE A 642 -17.44 -5.61 11.78
C ILE A 642 -16.35 -6.67 11.99
N GLU A 643 -16.60 -7.68 12.83
CA GLU A 643 -15.70 -8.83 12.95
C GLU A 643 -15.63 -9.65 11.65
N ASN A 644 -16.73 -9.77 10.91
CA ASN A 644 -16.75 -10.48 9.62
C ASN A 644 -15.91 -9.76 8.56
N ARG A 645 -15.76 -8.42 8.62
CA ARG A 645 -14.88 -7.65 7.71
C ARG A 645 -13.39 -8.00 7.86
N LYS A 646 -13.00 -8.72 8.91
CA LYS A 646 -11.65 -9.28 9.11
C LYS A 646 -11.41 -10.60 8.37
N ILE A 647 -12.45 -11.14 7.74
CA ILE A 647 -12.41 -12.37 6.94
C ILE A 647 -12.21 -11.96 5.47
N PHE A 648 -11.19 -12.52 4.84
CA PHE A 648 -11.02 -12.51 3.39
C PHE A 648 -11.68 -13.76 2.81
N ASN A 649 -12.46 -13.62 1.73
CA ASN A 649 -13.20 -14.74 1.15
C ASN A 649 -13.11 -14.70 -0.38
N THR A 650 -12.29 -15.60 -0.92
CA THR A 650 -11.91 -15.65 -2.34
C THR A 650 -13.05 -15.99 -3.31
N HIS A 651 -14.22 -16.37 -2.77
CA HIS A 651 -15.44 -16.59 -3.54
C HIS A 651 -16.20 -15.28 -3.85
N LEU A 652 -15.92 -14.20 -3.11
CA LEU A 652 -16.47 -12.88 -3.42
C LEU A 652 -15.90 -12.35 -4.74
N TYR A 653 -16.70 -11.52 -5.42
CA TYR A 653 -16.27 -10.77 -6.60
C TYR A 653 -14.92 -10.08 -6.39
N SER A 654 -14.00 -10.17 -7.37
CA SER A 654 -12.62 -9.64 -7.37
C SER A 654 -11.66 -10.20 -6.30
N GLN A 655 -12.06 -11.18 -5.48
CA GLN A 655 -11.22 -11.72 -4.40
C GLN A 655 -10.45 -13.01 -4.74
N GLY A 656 -10.44 -13.45 -6.00
CA GLY A 656 -9.77 -14.67 -6.40
C GLY A 656 -8.29 -14.76 -5.98
N ASN A 657 -7.86 -15.96 -5.59
CA ASN A 657 -6.49 -16.27 -5.16
C ASN A 657 -5.68 -17.11 -6.16
N GLN A 658 -6.19 -17.28 -7.38
CA GLN A 658 -5.51 -17.98 -8.48
C GLN A 658 -4.31 -17.18 -9.05
N GLY A 659 -3.59 -17.77 -10.01
CA GLY A 659 -2.54 -17.10 -10.78
C GLY A 659 -1.20 -16.99 -10.08
N HIS A 660 -0.25 -16.32 -10.73
CA HIS A 660 1.16 -16.31 -10.35
C HIS A 660 1.65 -17.75 -10.03
N ASP A 661 1.24 -18.68 -10.89
CA ASP A 661 1.28 -20.12 -10.64
C ASP A 661 2.44 -20.82 -11.37
N PHE A 662 3.16 -20.07 -12.19
CA PHE A 662 4.49 -20.44 -12.68
C PHE A 662 5.53 -20.69 -11.57
N THR A 663 5.23 -20.34 -10.31
CA THR A 663 6.05 -20.69 -9.13
C THR A 663 5.82 -22.12 -8.61
N ALA A 664 4.78 -22.82 -9.07
CA ALA A 664 4.50 -24.22 -8.67
C ALA A 664 5.69 -25.16 -8.90
N VAL A 665 6.50 -24.90 -9.93
CA VAL A 665 7.70 -25.67 -10.31
C VAL A 665 8.88 -25.53 -9.33
N LEU A 666 8.81 -24.62 -8.36
CA LEU A 666 9.84 -24.46 -7.34
C LEU A 666 9.82 -25.64 -6.36
N THR A 667 10.98 -25.97 -5.82
CA THR A 667 11.10 -26.84 -4.64
C THR A 667 11.01 -26.02 -3.36
N ASP A 668 10.60 -26.64 -2.25
CA ASP A 668 10.54 -25.98 -0.94
C ASP A 668 11.88 -25.38 -0.48
N THR A 669 13.00 -25.99 -0.87
CA THR A 669 14.34 -25.43 -0.61
C THR A 669 14.55 -24.13 -1.36
N GLU A 670 14.15 -24.06 -2.63
CA GLU A 670 14.20 -22.83 -3.42
C GLU A 670 13.24 -21.77 -2.89
N ARG A 671 12.04 -22.16 -2.44
CA ARG A 671 11.07 -21.24 -1.78
C ARG A 671 11.65 -20.62 -0.51
N ARG A 672 12.28 -21.41 0.36
CA ARG A 672 12.95 -20.93 1.58
C ARG A 672 14.08 -19.97 1.26
N ALA A 673 14.92 -20.30 0.28
CA ALA A 673 16.01 -19.44 -0.17
C ALA A 673 15.48 -18.09 -0.72
N LEU A 674 14.46 -18.13 -1.59
CA LEU A 674 13.81 -16.93 -2.12
C LEU A 674 13.19 -16.06 -1.02
N ILE A 675 12.51 -16.66 -0.04
CA ILE A 675 11.98 -15.94 1.13
C ILE A 675 13.10 -15.28 1.93
N GLU A 676 14.21 -15.99 2.17
CA GLU A 676 15.33 -15.45 2.93
C GLU A 676 16.00 -14.28 2.20
N TYR A 677 16.10 -14.37 0.87
CA TYR A 677 16.56 -13.26 0.05
C TYR A 677 15.61 -12.06 0.11
N LEU A 678 14.30 -12.29 0.06
CA LEU A 678 13.28 -11.23 0.08
C LEU A 678 13.09 -10.58 1.46
N LYS A 679 13.75 -11.07 2.52
CA LYS A 679 13.97 -10.33 3.79
C LYS A 679 15.06 -9.25 3.68
N THR A 680 15.93 -9.34 2.67
CA THR A 680 17.05 -8.39 2.50
C THR A 680 16.65 -7.13 1.72
N LEU A 681 15.48 -7.16 1.07
CA LEU A 681 14.90 -6.09 0.23
C LEU A 681 13.81 -5.29 0.95
#